data_AF-A0A6A5KG73-F1
#
_entry.id   AF-A0A6A5KG73-F1
#
_cell.length_a   1.000
_cell.length_b   1.000
_cell.length_c   1.000
_cell.angle_alpha   90.00
_cell.angle_beta   90.00
_cell.angle_gamma   90.00
#
_symmetry.space_group_name_H-M   'P 1'
#
loop_
_entity.id
_entity.type
_entity.pdbx_description
1 polymer ?
#
loop_
_entity_poly.entity_id
_entity_poly.type
_entity_poly.pdbx_seq_one_letter_code
_entity_poly.pdbx_strand_id
1 'polypeptide(L)'
;MDPRYNWPPQAYAGGQYASYAPPPQPNGQQQNGYPPQYAPVQMPAAHVYPQSQQQQPQPQPLQQYQVQPQAGMSRVSSQQFPPMPPQMRAPQPQQPHYRSQPQVVIPARTPSYPGQMQMQPPRIRQVQVPVQRTSSVGIAQTDGAGEQHRRSSAQQAPTPPTSKPVQRSQSQSQSQSQENAPRPQQRPANAPAQNQHQHPHQHRAPLQPQSTPQQQRVPPQAQTPSSHYASPFTQPPSSKPRSHPQVVIPRTSSSHQLTPTKRPHAPHKALPAELSDLLLSAADEYIVAARGMGSLFVRERKEAHIRQYYKLMSTAMGCMDTVLSEFNMPPRDEAKLRLRYAALMVEETDIELTDISSRIEEILTKQISLCGRHRLQDLKFAALHLQARYQFRTNHRAGLKSLDKPISEAETFQHIGWVYALRFLKITLALQIPGKVEVVLALQQLHAIQAHAERQGDRAIYVACCALEAIVHLRSGAADRLEQAQRAIAAARSLQLQVSAEKLGSFGTLIDIIDIASGIQTGRPDSKKSTALLEAILGQKDEGASRENGVFTVLIERSFGGNLTSDTGGVFRRNAEKKDELVFAWLPKEDLKALCFHICGLDHHVHEKGLIYMKEAHQRCRETSKRRNFNGIPISLARARMEWKMVLDWHSMFAIGLMACFRDDRTTAEDALSGLKKRVALSPYNNHEAFTRTLAYLSTITNQTNGSLDSALAASSAGVLTVPEKGQATPAKTDVAILAALNRLLILRDPTHAQHFQVGMLLAQLKPLCEDHANQYMRMAYRLVHAFCNESAAISHQKKTVQQAVSMAQEISQKTQNFEFVAMTMCYFVTRFFADTIGEKSIQAIRAARSQAMKSRRPLWLAVAAGLCVNTYRRNGLMDEAAKAAREFELVRPQLPLALTGGDDVDAEGEDDDGDVKVAG
;
A
#
# COMPACT_ATOMS: atom_id res chain seq x y z
N MET A 1 24.29 56.48 -27.14
CA MET A 1 25.32 56.85 -28.11
C MET A 1 26.53 55.96 -27.86
N ASP A 2 27.05 55.34 -28.91
CA ASP A 2 28.47 55.23 -29.33
C ASP A 2 29.61 55.69 -28.37
N PRO A 3 30.87 55.23 -28.55
CA PRO A 3 31.37 53.84 -28.52
C PRO A 3 32.68 53.71 -27.66
N ARG A 4 33.32 52.51 -27.64
CA ARG A 4 34.79 52.32 -27.86
C ARG A 4 35.25 50.84 -27.83
N TYR A 5 35.98 50.48 -28.89
CA TYR A 5 36.93 49.37 -29.19
C TYR A 5 37.64 48.65 -28.00
N ASN A 6 38.23 47.43 -28.11
CA ASN A 6 38.77 46.72 -29.31
C ASN A 6 38.92 45.16 -29.19
N TRP A 7 39.33 44.51 -30.31
CA TRP A 7 39.76 43.10 -30.56
C TRP A 7 40.97 42.56 -29.73
N PRO A 8 41.52 41.31 -29.90
CA PRO A 8 41.04 39.99 -30.43
C PRO A 8 41.41 38.75 -29.51
N PRO A 9 41.18 37.48 -29.91
CA PRO A 9 41.70 36.27 -29.25
C PRO A 9 42.88 35.55 -29.97
N GLN A 10 43.76 34.86 -29.20
CA GLN A 10 44.80 33.89 -29.62
C GLN A 10 44.78 32.69 -28.63
N ALA A 11 44.78 31.40 -29.02
CA ALA A 11 45.88 30.54 -29.52
C ALA A 11 47.00 30.31 -28.49
N TYR A 12 47.52 29.11 -28.17
CA TYR A 12 47.68 27.80 -28.87
C TYR A 12 47.22 26.59 -27.99
N ALA A 13 46.71 25.44 -28.48
CA ALA A 13 47.33 24.25 -29.12
C ALA A 13 48.24 23.38 -28.20
N GLY A 14 48.37 22.04 -28.31
CA GLY A 14 47.75 21.00 -29.19
C GLY A 14 48.66 19.71 -29.18
N GLY A 15 48.30 18.49 -29.61
CA GLY A 15 47.07 17.88 -30.14
C GLY A 15 46.52 16.76 -29.21
N GLN A 16 46.25 15.49 -29.61
CA GLN A 16 46.36 14.76 -30.89
C GLN A 16 45.09 13.89 -31.17
N TYR A 17 45.05 13.19 -32.32
CA TYR A 17 43.81 12.75 -33.02
C TYR A 17 43.53 11.24 -33.05
N ALA A 18 42.24 10.89 -33.21
CA ALA A 18 41.77 9.87 -34.17
C ALA A 18 40.30 10.14 -34.57
N SER A 19 39.97 10.10 -35.87
CA SER A 19 38.60 10.26 -36.40
C SER A 19 38.27 9.16 -37.42
N TYR A 20 37.02 8.71 -37.47
CA TYR A 20 36.55 7.66 -38.38
C TYR A 20 36.25 8.16 -39.80
N ALA A 21 36.42 7.27 -40.79
CA ALA A 21 36.10 7.50 -42.21
C ALA A 21 35.17 6.39 -42.78
N PRO A 22 34.33 6.68 -43.79
CA PRO A 22 33.39 5.72 -44.39
C PRO A 22 33.81 5.18 -45.79
N PRO A 23 33.58 3.89 -46.07
CA PRO A 23 33.40 3.40 -47.45
C PRO A 23 32.35 2.25 -47.57
N PRO A 24 32.06 1.67 -48.77
CA PRO A 24 31.59 2.31 -49.99
C PRO A 24 30.40 1.55 -50.68
N GLN A 25 29.92 2.03 -51.84
CA GLN A 25 29.04 1.31 -52.79
C GLN A 25 29.73 1.11 -54.16
N PRO A 26 29.20 0.20 -55.01
CA PRO A 26 29.01 0.51 -56.44
C PRO A 26 27.69 0.01 -57.08
N ASN A 27 27.39 0.51 -58.28
CA ASN A 27 26.19 0.26 -59.14
C ASN A 27 26.24 -1.10 -59.90
N GLY A 28 25.17 -1.60 -60.57
CA GLY A 28 23.75 -1.18 -60.70
C GLY A 28 23.05 -1.69 -61.99
N GLN A 29 21.72 -1.45 -62.13
CA GLN A 29 20.81 -1.76 -63.28
C GLN A 29 20.38 -3.25 -63.49
N GLN A 30 19.19 -3.64 -64.03
CA GLN A 30 18.02 -2.88 -64.56
C GLN A 30 16.67 -3.68 -64.51
N GLN A 31 15.53 -2.95 -64.54
CA GLN A 31 14.14 -3.29 -64.99
C GLN A 31 13.16 -4.29 -64.31
N ASN A 32 11.93 -3.76 -64.10
CA ASN A 32 10.55 -4.32 -64.23
C ASN A 32 9.98 -5.46 -63.34
N GLY A 33 8.78 -5.19 -62.76
CA GLY A 33 7.84 -6.19 -62.21
C GLY A 33 6.88 -5.66 -61.13
N TYR A 34 5.57 -5.93 -61.24
CA TYR A 34 4.52 -5.63 -60.23
C TYR A 34 4.06 -6.95 -59.52
N PRO A 35 3.16 -6.97 -58.50
CA PRO A 35 3.29 -7.84 -57.33
C PRO A 35 2.33 -9.05 -57.31
N PRO A 36 2.36 -9.87 -56.25
CA PRO A 36 1.16 -9.91 -55.40
C PRO A 36 1.43 -9.97 -53.87
N GLN A 37 0.34 -10.03 -53.10
CA GLN A 37 0.27 -10.00 -51.64
C GLN A 37 0.76 -11.29 -50.97
N TYR A 38 1.16 -11.19 -49.69
CA TYR A 38 1.26 -12.33 -48.78
C TYR A 38 0.28 -12.21 -47.59
N ALA A 39 -0.39 -13.32 -47.29
CA ALA A 39 -1.22 -13.54 -46.10
C ALA A 39 -0.65 -14.73 -45.30
N PRO A 40 -0.96 -14.89 -44.00
CA PRO A 40 -0.15 -15.70 -43.10
C PRO A 40 -0.42 -17.22 -43.21
N VAL A 41 0.66 -18.01 -43.17
CA VAL A 41 0.61 -19.48 -43.10
C VAL A 41 0.47 -19.93 -41.65
N GLN A 42 -0.54 -20.75 -41.37
CA GLN A 42 -0.67 -21.48 -40.10
C GLN A 42 0.17 -22.76 -40.14
N MET A 43 0.92 -23.05 -39.08
CA MET A 43 1.66 -24.32 -38.91
C MET A 43 0.81 -25.31 -38.09
N PRO A 44 0.40 -26.47 -38.66
CA PRO A 44 -0.35 -27.49 -37.92
C PRO A 44 0.49 -28.25 -36.89
N ALA A 45 -0.15 -28.78 -35.86
CA ALA A 45 0.47 -29.72 -34.93
C ALA A 45 0.52 -31.14 -35.53
N ALA A 46 1.67 -31.81 -35.42
CA ALA A 46 1.86 -33.17 -35.92
C ALA A 46 1.50 -34.23 -34.87
N HIS A 47 0.60 -35.15 -35.23
CA HIS A 47 0.32 -36.40 -34.51
C HIS A 47 0.16 -37.52 -35.55
N VAL A 48 1.05 -38.53 -35.53
CA VAL A 48 0.92 -39.77 -36.31
C VAL A 48 1.48 -40.93 -35.49
N TYR A 49 0.68 -41.99 -35.31
CA TYR A 49 1.16 -43.37 -35.36
C TYR A 49 0.44 -44.05 -36.54
N PRO A 50 1.11 -44.88 -37.34
CA PRO A 50 0.52 -45.45 -38.55
C PRO A 50 -0.26 -46.74 -38.29
N GLN A 51 -1.30 -46.99 -39.08
CA GLN A 51 -1.80 -48.32 -39.37
C GLN A 51 -2.05 -48.44 -40.88
N SER A 52 -1.72 -49.59 -41.46
CA SER A 52 -1.66 -49.81 -42.90
C SER A 52 -2.93 -50.47 -43.45
N GLN A 53 -3.36 -50.04 -44.65
CA GLN A 53 -3.90 -50.92 -45.68
C GLN A 53 -3.88 -50.24 -47.06
N GLN A 54 -3.94 -51.05 -48.12
CA GLN A 54 -3.81 -50.61 -49.52
C GLN A 54 -5.17 -50.27 -50.15
N GLN A 55 -5.12 -49.49 -51.23
CA GLN A 55 -6.27 -49.20 -52.10
C GLN A 55 -6.50 -50.36 -53.08
N GLN A 56 -7.76 -50.60 -53.48
CA GLN A 56 -8.22 -50.56 -54.89
C GLN A 56 -9.77 -50.63 -54.99
N PRO A 57 -10.41 -50.35 -56.15
CA PRO A 57 -11.73 -49.72 -56.19
C PRO A 57 -12.95 -50.64 -56.51
N GLN A 58 -14.13 -50.01 -56.46
CA GLN A 58 -15.43 -50.48 -56.94
C GLN A 58 -15.44 -50.84 -58.45
N PRO A 59 -16.33 -51.74 -58.92
CA PRO A 59 -17.70 -51.33 -59.26
C PRO A 59 -18.84 -52.30 -58.88
N GLN A 60 -20.08 -51.93 -59.23
CA GLN A 60 -21.36 -52.66 -59.09
C GLN A 60 -21.63 -53.59 -60.32
N PRO A 61 -22.81 -54.25 -60.48
CA PRO A 61 -23.79 -54.84 -59.52
C PRO A 61 -24.17 -56.32 -59.84
N LEU A 62 -24.91 -57.03 -58.97
CA LEU A 62 -26.20 -57.71 -59.29
C LEU A 62 -26.74 -58.69 -58.19
N GLN A 63 -28.08 -58.68 -58.07
CA GLN A 63 -29.09 -59.70 -57.72
C GLN A 63 -28.84 -61.02 -56.91
N GLN A 64 -29.88 -61.30 -56.10
CA GLN A 64 -30.55 -62.59 -55.80
C GLN A 64 -29.99 -63.62 -54.76
N TYR A 65 -30.87 -63.97 -53.79
CA TYR A 65 -31.08 -65.29 -53.13
C TYR A 65 -29.92 -65.86 -52.25
N GLN A 66 -30.11 -66.73 -51.24
CA GLN A 66 -31.22 -67.10 -50.33
C GLN A 66 -30.62 -67.95 -49.16
N VAL A 67 -31.47 -68.37 -48.20
CA VAL A 67 -31.29 -69.51 -47.27
C VAL A 67 -30.57 -69.25 -45.93
N GLN A 68 -31.35 -69.44 -44.86
CA GLN A 68 -30.96 -69.68 -43.47
C GLN A 68 -31.09 -71.19 -43.20
N PRO A 69 -30.23 -71.82 -42.38
CA PRO A 69 -30.61 -72.19 -41.01
C PRO A 69 -29.50 -71.87 -39.98
N GLN A 70 -29.70 -71.63 -38.67
CA GLN A 70 -30.72 -71.98 -37.65
C GLN A 70 -30.32 -73.18 -36.75
N ALA A 71 -30.71 -73.09 -35.46
CA ALA A 71 -30.54 -74.02 -34.32
C ALA A 71 -29.17 -73.98 -33.61
N GLY A 72 -29.07 -74.06 -32.28
CA GLY A 72 -30.10 -74.08 -31.21
C GLY A 72 -29.53 -73.57 -29.86
N MET A 73 -30.33 -72.92 -29.00
CA MET A 73 -30.98 -73.48 -27.78
C MET A 73 -30.01 -73.76 -26.59
N SER A 74 -30.31 -73.48 -25.31
CA SER A 74 -31.49 -72.92 -24.61
C SER A 74 -31.05 -72.24 -23.27
N ARG A 75 -31.66 -71.17 -22.72
CA ARG A 75 -33.04 -70.95 -22.15
C ARG A 75 -33.17 -71.49 -20.71
N VAL A 76 -33.94 -70.92 -19.76
CA VAL A 76 -34.90 -69.78 -19.75
C VAL A 76 -34.30 -68.58 -18.96
N SER A 77 -34.79 -67.86 -17.91
CA SER A 77 -36.03 -67.57 -17.12
C SER A 77 -35.67 -66.47 -16.09
N SER A 78 -36.52 -65.67 -15.43
CA SER A 78 -37.89 -65.09 -15.58
C SER A 78 -38.15 -64.25 -14.28
N GLN A 79 -38.99 -63.22 -14.13
CA GLN A 79 -40.05 -62.57 -14.94
C GLN A 79 -39.85 -61.02 -14.81
N GLN A 80 -40.76 -60.03 -14.72
CA GLN A 80 -42.24 -59.85 -14.74
C GLN A 80 -42.57 -58.47 -15.43
N PHE A 81 -43.84 -57.99 -15.44
CA PHE A 81 -44.35 -57.11 -16.53
C PHE A 81 -45.25 -55.87 -16.13
N PRO A 82 -45.52 -54.91 -17.06
CA PRO A 82 -46.25 -53.64 -16.86
C PRO A 82 -47.53 -53.47 -17.75
N PRO A 83 -48.15 -52.27 -17.84
CA PRO A 83 -48.36 -51.53 -19.13
C PRO A 83 -48.24 -49.95 -19.02
N MET A 84 -47.72 -49.13 -19.96
CA MET A 84 -48.09 -48.72 -21.36
C MET A 84 -49.30 -47.73 -21.50
N PRO A 85 -49.40 -46.80 -22.51
CA PRO A 85 -48.41 -46.04 -23.33
C PRO A 85 -48.74 -44.49 -23.53
N PRO A 86 -48.67 -43.76 -24.71
CA PRO A 86 -47.63 -42.72 -25.01
C PRO A 86 -48.07 -41.34 -25.64
N GLN A 87 -47.16 -40.33 -25.79
CA GLN A 87 -46.86 -39.60 -27.07
C GLN A 87 -45.93 -38.31 -27.04
N MET A 88 -45.09 -38.18 -28.09
CA MET A 88 -44.60 -36.99 -28.87
C MET A 88 -43.59 -35.89 -28.39
N ARG A 89 -42.60 -35.63 -29.30
CA ARG A 89 -41.84 -34.37 -29.64
C ARG A 89 -40.85 -33.75 -28.60
N ALA A 90 -39.76 -33.05 -28.97
CA ALA A 90 -38.96 -32.92 -30.23
C ALA A 90 -37.57 -32.26 -29.92
N PRO A 91 -36.52 -32.38 -30.77
CA PRO A 91 -35.13 -31.97 -30.45
C PRO A 91 -34.64 -30.61 -31.02
N GLN A 92 -33.53 -30.08 -30.49
CA GLN A 92 -32.76 -28.94 -31.01
C GLN A 92 -31.59 -29.34 -31.95
N PRO A 93 -31.27 -28.52 -32.97
CA PRO A 93 -29.96 -28.51 -33.65
C PRO A 93 -29.22 -27.15 -33.57
N GLN A 94 -28.01 -27.09 -34.16
CA GLN A 94 -26.98 -26.05 -33.97
C GLN A 94 -26.98 -24.90 -35.01
N GLN A 95 -26.18 -23.84 -34.78
CA GLN A 95 -25.87 -22.76 -35.75
C GLN A 95 -24.53 -22.97 -36.50
N PRO A 96 -24.45 -22.61 -37.80
CA PRO A 96 -23.20 -22.35 -38.53
C PRO A 96 -23.00 -20.87 -38.97
N HIS A 97 -21.87 -20.55 -39.61
CA HIS A 97 -21.40 -19.21 -40.03
C HIS A 97 -21.89 -18.72 -41.42
N TYR A 98 -21.89 -17.39 -41.68
CA TYR A 98 -20.94 -16.64 -42.58
C TYR A 98 -21.51 -15.40 -43.32
N ARG A 99 -20.69 -14.32 -43.41
CA ARG A 99 -20.70 -13.20 -44.41
C ARG A 99 -21.98 -12.31 -44.48
N SER A 100 -21.98 -11.09 -45.04
CA SER A 100 -20.92 -10.19 -45.59
C SER A 100 -21.35 -8.69 -45.53
N GLN A 101 -20.42 -7.77 -45.80
CA GLN A 101 -20.65 -6.33 -46.07
C GLN A 101 -21.44 -6.09 -47.40
N PRO A 102 -22.01 -4.89 -47.71
CA PRO A 102 -21.45 -3.54 -47.45
C PRO A 102 -22.37 -2.33 -47.10
N GLN A 103 -21.68 -1.26 -46.69
CA GLN A 103 -21.90 0.20 -46.81
C GLN A 103 -23.15 0.77 -47.54
N VAL A 104 -23.84 1.76 -46.95
CA VAL A 104 -24.32 3.03 -47.59
C VAL A 104 -24.82 4.07 -46.56
N VAL A 105 -24.88 5.34 -46.98
CA VAL A 105 -25.15 6.59 -46.23
C VAL A 105 -26.63 6.82 -45.88
N ILE A 106 -26.90 7.51 -44.76
CA ILE A 106 -28.16 8.26 -44.49
C ILE A 106 -27.80 9.68 -43.96
N PRO A 107 -28.43 10.77 -44.45
CA PRO A 107 -28.09 12.15 -44.08
C PRO A 107 -28.87 12.68 -42.84
N ALA A 108 -28.55 13.89 -42.39
CA ALA A 108 -29.16 14.56 -41.23
C ALA A 108 -29.70 15.96 -41.54
N ARG A 109 -30.75 16.40 -40.81
CA ARG A 109 -30.97 17.80 -40.38
C ARG A 109 -32.11 17.95 -39.36
N THR A 110 -32.05 19.06 -38.63
CA THR A 110 -33.00 19.59 -37.61
C THR A 110 -33.70 20.86 -38.19
N PRO A 111 -34.37 21.77 -37.44
CA PRO A 111 -35.06 21.72 -36.12
C PRO A 111 -36.51 22.31 -36.13
N SER A 112 -37.25 22.30 -35.01
CA SER A 112 -38.18 23.39 -34.60
C SER A 112 -38.76 23.25 -33.17
N TYR A 113 -39.14 24.38 -32.57
CA TYR A 113 -39.96 24.60 -31.35
C TYR A 113 -41.29 25.29 -31.79
N PRO A 114 -42.37 25.45 -30.98
CA PRO A 114 -42.45 25.54 -29.50
C PRO A 114 -43.56 24.65 -28.87
N GLY A 115 -44.00 24.94 -27.63
CA GLY A 115 -45.11 24.23 -26.97
C GLY A 115 -45.62 24.91 -25.69
N GLN A 116 -46.63 24.33 -25.03
CA GLN A 116 -47.11 24.69 -23.68
C GLN A 116 -47.95 23.58 -23.00
N MET A 117 -48.12 23.69 -21.68
CA MET A 117 -49.20 23.15 -20.81
C MET A 117 -49.28 21.63 -20.48
N GLN A 118 -48.85 21.31 -19.25
CA GLN A 118 -49.67 20.70 -18.16
C GLN A 118 -50.29 19.28 -18.33
N MET A 119 -49.77 18.28 -17.60
CA MET A 119 -50.54 17.38 -16.70
C MET A 119 -49.67 16.37 -15.89
N GLN A 120 -50.32 15.58 -15.01
CA GLN A 120 -49.78 14.75 -13.92
C GLN A 120 -48.96 13.48 -14.31
N PRO A 121 -48.11 12.96 -13.39
CA PRO A 121 -47.52 11.62 -13.48
C PRO A 121 -48.35 10.54 -12.74
N PRO A 122 -48.44 9.28 -13.25
CA PRO A 122 -49.06 8.16 -12.55
C PRO A 122 -48.13 7.47 -11.51
N ARG A 123 -48.72 6.61 -10.67
CA ARG A 123 -48.12 6.07 -9.43
C ARG A 123 -47.08 4.96 -9.64
N ILE A 124 -46.04 4.97 -8.79
CA ILE A 124 -45.17 3.83 -8.48
C ILE A 124 -45.80 3.01 -7.33
N ARG A 125 -45.70 1.66 -7.38
CA ARG A 125 -46.02 0.78 -6.24
C ARG A 125 -44.80 0.63 -5.33
N GLN A 126 -44.98 0.83 -4.02
CA GLN A 126 -43.95 0.61 -3.01
C GLN A 126 -44.02 -0.80 -2.41
N VAL A 127 -42.90 -1.27 -1.86
CA VAL A 127 -42.84 -2.36 -0.87
C VAL A 127 -42.19 -1.78 0.38
N GLN A 128 -42.79 -2.00 1.55
CA GLN A 128 -42.30 -1.50 2.84
C GLN A 128 -41.80 -2.64 3.73
N VAL A 129 -40.87 -2.30 4.63
CA VAL A 129 -40.40 -3.16 5.73
C VAL A 129 -40.64 -2.38 7.04
N PRO A 130 -41.31 -2.96 8.06
CA PRO A 130 -41.72 -2.20 9.24
C PRO A 130 -40.60 -2.05 10.28
N VAL A 131 -40.61 -0.91 10.96
CA VAL A 131 -39.84 -0.63 12.19
C VAL A 131 -40.80 -0.03 13.20
N GLN A 132 -40.75 -0.48 14.46
CA GLN A 132 -41.49 0.15 15.57
C GLN A 132 -40.54 0.65 16.66
N ARG A 133 -40.75 1.90 17.07
CA ARG A 133 -40.41 2.46 18.39
C ARG A 133 -41.72 2.72 19.12
N THR A 134 -41.72 2.64 20.45
CA THR A 134 -42.89 2.96 21.28
C THR A 134 -42.49 3.82 22.48
N SER A 135 -43.23 4.91 22.74
CA SER A 135 -43.06 5.73 23.95
C SER A 135 -44.19 6.77 24.13
N SER A 136 -45.24 6.45 24.92
CA SER A 136 -46.16 7.48 25.49
C SER A 136 -47.15 6.92 26.52
N VAL A 137 -46.92 7.28 27.80
CA VAL A 137 -47.88 7.78 28.82
C VAL A 137 -49.32 7.21 28.92
N GLY A 138 -49.67 6.65 30.09
CA GLY A 138 -50.73 7.25 30.94
C GLY A 138 -51.87 6.38 31.52
N ILE A 139 -51.95 6.32 32.87
CA ILE A 139 -53.17 6.28 33.73
C ILE A 139 -54.02 4.96 33.72
N ALA A 140 -54.48 4.36 34.84
CA ALA A 140 -54.16 4.44 36.29
C ALA A 140 -54.84 3.27 37.07
N GLN A 141 -54.64 3.21 38.42
CA GLN A 141 -55.30 2.32 39.43
C GLN A 141 -54.90 0.82 39.40
N THR A 142 -54.79 0.06 40.51
CA THR A 142 -54.87 0.32 41.98
C THR A 142 -54.09 -0.77 42.76
N ASP A 143 -53.65 -0.47 44.00
CA ASP A 143 -53.23 -1.38 45.11
C ASP A 143 -52.07 -2.40 44.87
N GLY A 144 -51.26 -2.83 45.87
CA GLY A 144 -51.06 -2.34 47.25
C GLY A 144 -50.12 -3.26 48.10
N ALA A 145 -49.31 -2.66 48.99
CA ALA A 145 -48.61 -3.22 50.18
C ALA A 145 -47.59 -4.41 50.09
N GLY A 146 -46.72 -4.52 51.11
CA GLY A 146 -45.85 -5.68 51.45
C GLY A 146 -44.48 -5.70 50.75
N GLU A 147 -43.29 -5.49 51.36
CA GLU A 147 -42.63 -6.02 52.58
C GLU A 147 -42.02 -7.45 52.51
N GLN A 148 -40.68 -7.47 52.64
CA GLN A 148 -39.84 -8.39 53.43
C GLN A 148 -39.64 -9.92 53.11
N HIS A 149 -38.35 -10.28 53.09
CA HIS A 149 -37.69 -11.46 53.71
C HIS A 149 -37.75 -12.91 53.13
N ARG A 150 -36.53 -13.45 52.90
CA ARG A 150 -35.97 -14.79 53.26
C ARG A 150 -36.39 -16.13 52.58
N ARG A 151 -35.33 -16.83 52.13
CA ARG A 151 -34.96 -18.26 52.36
C ARG A 151 -35.84 -19.44 51.86
N SER A 152 -35.24 -20.19 50.92
CA SER A 152 -34.85 -21.62 51.07
C SER A 152 -35.86 -22.79 50.90
N SER A 153 -35.49 -23.69 49.96
CA SER A 153 -35.47 -25.18 50.07
C SER A 153 -36.64 -26.08 49.60
N ALA A 154 -36.30 -26.98 48.65
CA ALA A 154 -36.47 -28.46 48.67
C ALA A 154 -37.76 -29.18 48.15
N GLN A 155 -37.51 -30.20 47.28
CA GLN A 155 -38.16 -31.54 47.20
C GLN A 155 -39.64 -31.62 46.68
N GLN A 156 -40.21 -32.74 46.15
CA GLN A 156 -39.71 -34.10 45.80
C GLN A 156 -40.66 -34.89 44.82
N ALA A 157 -40.13 -35.97 44.20
CA ALA A 157 -40.82 -37.25 43.84
C ALA A 157 -41.95 -37.25 42.76
N PRO A 158 -42.46 -38.41 42.25
CA PRO A 158 -42.17 -39.83 42.59
C PRO A 158 -41.88 -40.81 41.41
N THR A 159 -41.65 -42.09 41.76
CA THR A 159 -41.56 -43.32 40.89
C THR A 159 -42.76 -44.25 41.25
N PRO A 160 -42.87 -45.62 41.06
CA PRO A 160 -41.96 -46.72 40.61
C PRO A 160 -42.62 -47.66 39.54
N PRO A 161 -42.24 -48.95 39.32
CA PRO A 161 -41.05 -49.78 39.67
C PRO A 161 -40.24 -50.17 38.38
N THR A 162 -39.52 -51.28 38.13
CA THR A 162 -39.19 -52.63 38.70
C THR A 162 -37.84 -53.08 38.03
N SER A 163 -37.16 -54.24 38.17
CA SER A 163 -37.25 -55.53 38.90
C SER A 163 -35.83 -56.12 39.19
N LYS A 164 -35.62 -57.46 39.22
CA LYS A 164 -34.36 -58.23 39.51
C LYS A 164 -34.45 -59.67 38.91
N PRO A 165 -33.53 -60.66 39.08
CA PRO A 165 -32.24 -60.73 39.84
C PRO A 165 -31.07 -61.51 39.12
N VAL A 166 -30.13 -62.09 39.91
CA VAL A 166 -28.98 -63.01 39.61
C VAL A 166 -27.57 -62.35 39.66
N GLN A 167 -26.52 -63.16 39.92
CA GLN A 167 -25.27 -62.78 40.64
C GLN A 167 -24.14 -63.85 40.48
N ARG A 168 -22.89 -63.53 40.89
CA ARG A 168 -21.71 -64.42 41.22
C ARG A 168 -20.69 -64.72 40.09
N SER A 169 -19.37 -64.93 40.29
CA SER A 169 -18.29 -64.33 41.16
C SER A 169 -16.87 -64.84 40.75
N GLN A 170 -15.81 -64.07 41.05
CA GLN A 170 -14.38 -64.50 41.27
C GLN A 170 -13.52 -64.96 40.05
N SER A 171 -12.17 -64.85 40.01
CA SER A 171 -11.15 -64.36 41.00
C SER A 171 -9.77 -63.99 40.41
N GLN A 172 -9.09 -62.98 41.04
CA GLN A 172 -7.62 -62.74 41.19
C GLN A 172 -6.75 -62.45 39.94
N SER A 173 -5.59 -61.75 39.99
CA SER A 173 -4.74 -61.17 41.07
C SER A 173 -4.53 -59.63 40.88
N GLN A 174 -4.40 -58.77 41.91
CA GLN A 174 -3.20 -58.40 42.71
C GLN A 174 -1.92 -58.04 41.90
N SER A 175 -1.15 -56.97 42.19
CA SER A 175 -1.25 -55.93 43.26
C SER A 175 -0.29 -54.71 43.11
N GLN A 176 -0.54 -53.63 43.90
CA GLN A 176 0.34 -52.46 44.25
C GLN A 176 0.65 -51.44 43.13
N SER A 177 0.70 -50.09 43.31
CA SER A 177 0.44 -49.11 44.41
C SER A 177 0.49 -47.66 43.78
N GLN A 178 0.29 -46.46 44.37
CA GLN A 178 -0.40 -45.79 45.52
C GLN A 178 -0.15 -44.24 45.37
N GLU A 179 -0.84 -43.24 45.94
CA GLU A 179 -2.16 -43.09 46.61
C GLU A 179 -2.61 -41.57 46.68
N ASN A 180 -3.73 -41.30 47.39
CA ASN A 180 -4.59 -40.12 47.60
C ASN A 180 -4.02 -38.75 48.10
N ALA A 181 -4.54 -37.65 47.52
CA ALA A 181 -5.45 -36.58 48.05
C ALA A 181 -5.73 -36.41 49.59
N PRO A 182 -6.49 -35.37 50.08
CA PRO A 182 -6.57 -33.90 49.78
C PRO A 182 -6.82 -32.91 50.99
N ARG A 183 -6.68 -31.57 50.79
CA ARG A 183 -7.24 -30.43 51.61
C ARG A 183 -6.71 -30.28 53.09
N PRO A 184 -7.10 -29.26 53.92
CA PRO A 184 -7.34 -27.81 53.69
C PRO A 184 -6.75 -26.83 54.79
N GLN A 185 -6.88 -25.51 54.57
CA GLN A 185 -7.17 -24.43 55.58
C GLN A 185 -6.04 -23.75 56.45
N GLN A 186 -6.26 -22.44 56.72
CA GLN A 186 -5.75 -21.56 57.82
C GLN A 186 -4.45 -20.70 57.68
N ARG A 187 -4.40 -19.68 58.57
CA ARG A 187 -3.39 -18.60 58.83
C ARG A 187 -2.50 -19.00 60.07
N PRO A 188 -1.47 -18.26 60.56
CA PRO A 188 -1.13 -16.83 60.35
C PRO A 188 0.38 -16.50 60.12
N ALA A 189 0.69 -15.21 60.28
CA ALA A 189 1.93 -14.47 60.02
C ALA A 189 3.24 -14.92 60.70
N ASN A 190 4.37 -14.48 60.12
CA ASN A 190 5.47 -13.85 60.86
C ASN A 190 6.35 -12.96 59.95
N ALA A 191 7.10 -12.03 60.56
CA ALA A 191 8.12 -11.17 59.92
C ALA A 191 9.29 -10.96 60.91
N PRO A 192 10.48 -10.49 60.47
CA PRO A 192 10.81 -9.09 60.77
C PRO A 192 11.73 -8.35 59.76
N ALA A 193 11.63 -7.01 59.78
CA ALA A 193 12.65 -5.93 59.69
C ALA A 193 13.89 -6.05 58.76
N GLN A 194 14.43 -4.97 58.14
CA GLN A 194 14.43 -3.51 58.37
C GLN A 194 14.29 -2.75 57.02
N ASN A 195 14.19 -1.41 56.86
CA ASN A 195 14.11 -0.22 57.75
C ASN A 195 13.25 0.89 57.05
N GLN A 196 12.65 1.88 57.71
CA GLN A 196 13.16 3.24 58.08
C GLN A 196 13.86 4.03 56.96
N HIS A 197 13.54 5.31 56.69
CA HIS A 197 12.60 6.27 57.31
C HIS A 197 12.38 7.47 56.33
N GLN A 198 11.44 8.43 56.43
CA GLN A 198 10.35 8.71 57.41
C GLN A 198 9.09 9.29 56.70
N HIS A 199 8.29 10.13 57.36
CA HIS A 199 6.95 10.63 56.97
C HIS A 199 6.55 11.87 57.82
N PRO A 200 5.33 12.46 57.80
CA PRO A 200 4.01 12.01 57.28
C PRO A 200 3.48 12.96 56.16
N HIS A 201 2.21 13.37 55.93
CA HIS A 201 0.83 13.13 56.42
C HIS A 201 -0.15 13.65 55.30
N GLN A 202 -1.47 13.38 55.20
CA GLN A 202 -2.37 12.47 55.92
C GLN A 202 -3.44 11.84 54.97
N HIS A 203 -4.70 12.30 54.98
CA HIS A 203 -5.92 11.65 54.41
C HIS A 203 -6.87 12.71 53.78
N ARG A 204 -7.97 12.43 53.05
CA ARG A 204 -8.87 11.24 52.97
C ARG A 204 -9.66 11.21 51.62
N ALA A 205 -10.17 10.05 51.19
CA ALA A 205 -11.06 9.84 50.00
C ALA A 205 -12.54 9.58 50.42
N PRO A 206 -13.59 9.36 49.55
CA PRO A 206 -13.65 8.49 48.35
C PRO A 206 -14.51 9.02 47.14
N LEU A 207 -15.13 8.13 46.33
CA LEU A 207 -15.66 8.35 44.96
C LEU A 207 -17.20 8.13 44.79
N GLN A 208 -17.86 8.96 43.93
CA GLN A 208 -19.08 8.70 43.09
C GLN A 208 -20.41 8.25 43.81
N PRO A 209 -21.60 8.17 43.15
CA PRO A 209 -22.04 8.53 41.77
C PRO A 209 -23.31 9.45 41.67
N GLN A 210 -23.79 9.65 40.42
CA GLN A 210 -25.08 10.18 39.88
C GLN A 210 -26.28 10.56 40.78
N SER A 211 -26.99 11.67 40.44
CA SER A 211 -28.37 11.67 39.86
C SER A 211 -28.97 13.08 39.64
N THR A 212 -30.15 13.17 39.01
CA THR A 212 -30.98 14.37 38.67
C THR A 212 -32.42 14.18 39.23
N PRO A 213 -33.46 15.04 39.04
CA PRO A 213 -33.59 16.37 38.38
C PRO A 213 -34.47 17.41 39.16
N GLN A 214 -34.91 18.47 38.45
CA GLN A 214 -36.18 19.24 38.59
C GLN A 214 -36.48 20.22 39.77
N GLN A 215 -36.59 21.51 39.39
CA GLN A 215 -37.78 22.39 39.44
C GLN A 215 -38.51 22.80 40.75
N GLN A 216 -38.82 24.12 40.77
CA GLN A 216 -40.03 24.81 41.30
C GLN A 216 -40.17 25.19 42.80
N ARG A 217 -40.30 26.52 42.98
CA ARG A 217 -41.37 27.23 43.75
C ARG A 217 -41.41 27.13 45.29
N VAL A 218 -40.88 28.18 45.93
CA VAL A 218 -41.22 28.65 47.29
C VAL A 218 -42.75 28.89 47.44
N PRO A 219 -43.34 28.76 48.65
CA PRO A 219 -43.78 29.96 49.40
C PRO A 219 -43.64 29.78 50.96
N PRO A 220 -44.33 30.52 51.88
CA PRO A 220 -43.72 31.67 52.57
C PRO A 220 -44.01 31.75 54.10
N GLN A 221 -43.84 32.96 54.70
CA GLN A 221 -44.19 33.47 56.06
C GLN A 221 -42.97 33.77 56.97
N ALA A 222 -42.91 34.87 57.75
CA ALA A 222 -43.77 36.06 57.81
C ALA A 222 -43.10 37.30 58.48
N GLN A 223 -43.82 38.43 58.46
CA GLN A 223 -43.68 39.67 59.26
C GLN A 223 -42.71 40.79 58.80
N THR A 224 -43.00 41.99 59.31
CA THR A 224 -42.85 43.34 58.71
C THR A 224 -42.68 44.39 59.84
N PRO A 225 -42.22 45.65 59.62
CA PRO A 225 -43.12 46.73 59.14
C PRO A 225 -42.46 47.90 58.33
N SER A 226 -43.28 48.91 58.00
CA SER A 226 -42.99 50.16 57.25
C SER A 226 -42.50 49.99 55.80
N SER A 227 -43.34 50.02 54.75
CA SER A 227 -44.32 51.05 54.27
C SER A 227 -43.64 52.28 53.68
N HIS A 228 -43.96 52.79 52.47
CA HIS A 228 -45.02 52.53 51.47
C HIS A 228 -44.53 53.04 50.06
N TYR A 229 -45.15 52.82 48.89
CA TYR A 229 -46.41 52.14 48.49
C TYR A 229 -46.31 51.47 47.08
N ALA A 230 -47.38 51.54 46.25
CA ALA A 230 -47.56 50.97 44.91
C ALA A 230 -47.11 51.95 43.78
N SER A 231 -46.91 51.63 42.48
CA SER A 231 -47.46 50.60 41.56
C SER A 231 -48.94 50.82 41.16
N PRO A 232 -49.42 50.27 40.02
CA PRO A 232 -49.00 50.50 38.61
C PRO A 232 -50.20 50.91 37.72
N PHE A 233 -50.05 51.11 36.39
CA PHE A 233 -50.96 50.66 35.29
C PHE A 233 -50.60 51.25 33.88
N THR A 234 -51.51 51.09 32.90
CA THR A 234 -51.33 51.03 31.42
C THR A 234 -51.35 52.36 30.62
N GLN A 235 -51.01 52.21 29.32
CA GLN A 235 -51.14 53.11 28.14
C GLN A 235 -52.49 53.87 27.98
N PRO A 236 -52.67 54.82 27.01
CA PRO A 236 -51.71 55.41 26.05
C PRO A 236 -51.50 56.97 26.12
N PRO A 237 -51.98 57.87 25.22
CA PRO A 237 -51.07 58.80 24.54
C PRO A 237 -51.38 60.32 24.64
N SER A 238 -50.45 61.16 24.13
CA SER A 238 -50.64 62.49 23.47
C SER A 238 -49.80 63.68 24.00
N SER A 239 -49.48 64.59 23.06
CA SER A 239 -49.24 66.04 23.20
C SER A 239 -48.31 66.62 24.30
N LYS A 240 -47.10 67.05 23.89
CA LYS A 240 -46.65 68.46 23.69
C LYS A 240 -47.37 69.60 24.48
N PRO A 241 -46.73 70.78 24.76
CA PRO A 241 -45.30 71.17 24.59
C PRO A 241 -44.71 72.06 25.74
N ARG A 242 -43.50 72.63 25.50
CA ARG A 242 -42.90 73.84 26.15
C ARG A 242 -42.43 73.67 27.62
N SER A 243 -41.45 74.43 28.12
CA SER A 243 -40.53 75.42 27.51
C SER A 243 -39.21 75.54 28.30
N HIS A 244 -38.15 76.03 27.64
CA HIS A 244 -36.93 76.52 28.29
C HIS A 244 -37.23 77.75 29.17
N PRO A 245 -36.33 78.15 30.10
CA PRO A 245 -35.26 79.06 29.69
C PRO A 245 -33.83 78.54 29.90
N GLN A 246 -32.92 79.17 29.17
CA GLN A 246 -31.46 79.02 29.22
C GLN A 246 -30.88 80.25 29.95
N VAL A 247 -29.90 80.06 30.84
CA VAL A 247 -29.12 81.17 31.46
C VAL A 247 -27.63 80.85 31.35
N VAL A 248 -26.79 81.88 31.27
CA VAL A 248 -25.49 81.85 30.61
C VAL A 248 -24.40 82.49 31.49
N ILE A 249 -23.31 81.74 31.74
CA ILE A 249 -21.86 82.12 31.82
C ILE A 249 -21.56 83.50 32.49
N PRO A 250 -20.78 83.58 33.61
CA PRO A 250 -19.31 83.40 33.51
C PRO A 250 -18.50 82.91 34.75
N ARG A 251 -17.26 82.46 34.45
CA ARG A 251 -15.92 82.71 35.07
C ARG A 251 -15.85 83.29 36.52
N THR A 252 -14.89 82.96 37.40
CA THR A 252 -13.48 82.51 37.22
C THR A 252 -12.85 81.98 38.54
N SER A 253 -11.68 81.34 38.45
CA SER A 253 -10.59 81.29 39.45
C SER A 253 -10.60 80.30 40.65
N SER A 254 -9.36 79.88 40.95
CA SER A 254 -8.73 79.09 42.04
C SER A 254 -9.15 79.38 43.51
N SER A 255 -8.84 78.57 44.54
CA SER A 255 -7.79 77.52 44.65
C SER A 255 -7.98 76.45 45.76
N HIS A 256 -7.14 75.41 45.70
CA HIS A 256 -6.69 74.44 46.73
C HIS A 256 -7.64 73.85 47.79
N GLN A 257 -7.82 72.52 47.74
CA GLN A 257 -7.33 71.50 48.70
C GLN A 257 -7.88 70.11 48.26
N LEU A 258 -7.26 68.95 48.44
CA LEU A 258 -5.88 68.42 48.38
C LEU A 258 -6.05 66.88 48.57
N THR A 259 -5.23 66.04 47.93
CA THR A 259 -5.24 64.55 47.99
C THR A 259 -6.42 63.80 47.34
N PRO A 260 -6.24 62.53 46.92
CA PRO A 260 -5.10 62.01 46.17
C PRO A 260 -5.53 61.49 44.77
N THR A 261 -4.70 61.70 43.76
CA THR A 261 -5.00 61.39 42.36
C THR A 261 -5.03 59.89 42.06
N LYS A 262 -6.13 59.41 41.46
CA LYS A 262 -6.08 58.22 40.59
C LYS A 262 -5.10 58.52 39.46
N ARG A 263 -4.07 57.67 39.27
CA ARG A 263 -3.15 57.79 38.14
C ARG A 263 -3.97 57.64 36.84
N PRO A 264 -3.92 58.59 35.89
CA PRO A 264 -4.31 58.24 34.52
C PRO A 264 -3.38 57.13 34.05
N HIS A 265 -3.93 56.09 33.39
CA HIS A 265 -3.06 55.25 32.57
C HIS A 265 -2.46 56.15 31.50
N ALA A 266 -1.14 56.10 31.35
CA ALA A 266 -0.50 56.73 30.20
C ALA A 266 -1.12 56.10 28.92
N PRO A 267 -1.36 56.87 27.86
CA PRO A 267 -1.67 56.27 26.58
C PRO A 267 -0.48 55.37 26.22
N HIS A 268 -0.72 54.06 26.12
CA HIS A 268 0.25 53.17 25.49
C HIS A 268 0.50 53.75 24.11
N LYS A 269 1.74 54.19 23.85
CA LYS A 269 2.13 54.62 22.50
C LYS A 269 1.96 53.40 21.61
N ALA A 270 0.93 53.43 20.75
CA ALA A 270 0.85 52.47 19.67
C ALA A 270 2.16 52.59 18.89
N LEU A 271 2.91 51.48 18.84
CA LEU A 271 4.14 51.42 18.06
C LEU A 271 3.78 51.73 16.59
N PRO A 272 4.65 52.47 15.84
CA PRO A 272 4.33 52.81 14.46
C PRO A 272 4.01 51.57 13.63
N ALA A 273 2.99 51.62 12.77
CA ALA A 273 2.60 50.49 11.94
C ALA A 273 3.76 50.00 11.04
N GLU A 274 4.62 50.94 10.63
CA GLU A 274 5.89 50.72 9.94
C GLU A 274 6.83 49.74 10.69
N LEU A 275 6.79 49.71 12.04
CA LEU A 275 7.57 48.78 12.84
C LEU A 275 6.99 47.36 12.82
N SER A 276 5.66 47.19 12.79
CA SER A 276 5.06 45.86 12.60
C SER A 276 5.40 45.30 11.22
N ASP A 277 5.33 46.11 10.17
CA ASP A 277 5.67 45.68 8.81
C ASP A 277 7.17 45.35 8.68
N LEU A 278 8.04 46.15 9.30
CA LEU A 278 9.48 45.87 9.40
C LEU A 278 9.79 44.56 10.15
N LEU A 279 9.12 44.31 11.28
CA LEU A 279 9.26 43.06 12.05
C LEU A 279 8.80 41.84 11.25
N LEU A 280 7.74 41.96 10.45
CA LEU A 280 7.27 40.88 9.58
C LEU A 280 8.20 40.66 8.37
N SER A 281 8.76 41.72 7.77
CA SER A 281 9.77 41.60 6.72
C SER A 281 11.04 40.91 7.24
N ALA A 282 11.52 41.32 8.42
CA ALA A 282 12.67 40.69 9.08
C ALA A 282 12.41 39.21 9.42
N ALA A 283 11.20 38.87 9.89
CA ALA A 283 10.81 37.48 10.14
C ALA A 283 10.87 36.63 8.84
N ASP A 284 10.42 37.20 7.72
CA ASP A 284 10.43 36.51 6.43
C ASP A 284 11.85 36.34 5.88
N GLU A 285 12.71 37.35 6.00
CA GLU A 285 14.14 37.25 5.68
C GLU A 285 14.85 36.20 6.55
N TYR A 286 14.56 36.14 7.85
CA TYR A 286 15.12 35.12 8.75
C TYR A 286 14.62 33.70 8.42
N ILE A 287 13.35 33.52 8.03
CA ILE A 287 12.81 32.23 7.56
C ILE A 287 13.48 31.81 6.25
N VAL A 288 13.64 32.73 5.29
CA VAL A 288 14.32 32.46 4.01
C VAL A 288 15.79 32.13 4.22
N ALA A 289 16.50 32.86 5.08
CA ALA A 289 17.88 32.59 5.45
C ALA A 289 18.03 31.21 6.13
N ALA A 290 17.18 30.91 7.12
CA ALA A 290 17.17 29.61 7.80
C ALA A 290 16.90 28.47 6.82
N ARG A 291 15.81 28.52 6.04
CA ARG A 291 15.49 27.49 5.04
C ARG A 291 16.53 27.44 3.90
N GLY A 292 17.25 28.52 3.63
CA GLY A 292 18.42 28.55 2.75
C GLY A 292 19.59 27.68 3.26
N MET A 293 19.77 27.57 4.58
CA MET A 293 20.77 26.68 5.20
C MET A 293 20.43 25.19 5.11
N GLY A 294 19.23 24.80 4.63
CA GLY A 294 18.72 23.42 4.67
C GLY A 294 19.63 22.35 4.04
N SER A 295 20.46 22.72 3.05
CA SER A 295 21.47 21.82 2.47
C SER A 295 22.65 21.52 3.41
N LEU A 296 23.05 22.46 4.28
CA LEU A 296 24.17 22.30 5.24
C LEU A 296 23.87 21.22 6.29
N PHE A 297 22.60 21.12 6.73
CA PHE A 297 22.11 20.10 7.64
C PHE A 297 22.40 18.69 7.14
N VAL A 298 22.02 18.44 5.88
CA VAL A 298 22.16 17.13 5.26
C VAL A 298 23.60 16.91 4.78
N ARG A 299 24.40 17.96 4.56
CA ARG A 299 25.80 17.82 4.15
C ARG A 299 26.73 17.46 5.31
N GLU A 300 26.69 18.22 6.41
CA GLU A 300 27.77 18.20 7.42
C GLU A 300 27.33 17.87 8.85
N ARG A 301 26.03 17.95 9.19
CA ARG A 301 25.47 17.71 10.55
C ARG A 301 26.14 18.43 11.74
N LYS A 302 27.07 19.37 11.49
CA LYS A 302 27.76 20.17 12.52
C LYS A 302 26.75 20.90 13.40
N GLU A 303 26.84 20.68 14.71
CA GLU A 303 25.89 21.22 15.67
C GLU A 303 25.83 22.76 15.66
N ALA A 304 26.94 23.44 15.31
CA ALA A 304 26.96 24.89 15.13
C ALA A 304 25.98 25.38 14.04
N HIS A 305 25.81 24.65 12.93
CA HIS A 305 24.83 24.99 11.90
C HIS A 305 23.39 24.70 12.37
N ILE A 306 23.21 23.64 13.18
CA ILE A 306 21.93 23.29 13.82
C ILE A 306 21.49 24.42 14.75
N ARG A 307 22.37 24.86 15.65
CA ARG A 307 22.14 25.99 16.57
C ARG A 307 21.86 27.30 15.81
N GLN A 308 22.60 27.60 14.73
CA GLN A 308 22.42 28.84 13.96
C GLN A 308 21.09 28.89 13.19
N TYR A 309 20.61 27.78 12.63
CA TYR A 309 19.28 27.72 12.01
C TYR A 309 18.17 27.95 13.04
N TYR A 310 18.19 27.23 14.16
CA TYR A 310 17.15 27.38 15.18
C TYR A 310 17.22 28.75 15.84
N LYS A 311 18.39 29.38 15.91
CA LYS A 311 18.53 30.81 16.26
C LYS A 311 17.74 31.68 15.27
N LEU A 312 18.05 31.63 13.96
CA LEU A 312 17.32 32.41 12.94
C LEU A 312 15.81 32.17 12.97
N MET A 313 15.41 30.89 13.06
CA MET A 313 14.00 30.49 13.14
C MET A 313 13.31 31.01 14.41
N SER A 314 13.98 30.96 15.56
CA SER A 314 13.49 31.52 16.83
C SER A 314 13.38 33.05 16.79
N THR A 315 14.30 33.75 16.11
CA THR A 315 14.20 35.20 15.92
C THR A 315 12.99 35.54 15.05
N ALA A 316 12.76 34.82 13.95
CA ALA A 316 11.57 35.00 13.12
C ALA A 316 10.26 34.75 13.90
N MET A 317 10.22 33.66 14.67
CA MET A 317 9.10 33.34 15.57
C MET A 317 8.88 34.42 16.63
N GLY A 318 9.96 34.98 17.19
CA GLY A 318 9.90 36.10 18.14
C GLY A 318 9.31 37.37 17.51
N CYS A 319 9.79 37.77 16.34
CA CYS A 319 9.24 38.91 15.59
C CYS A 319 7.74 38.74 15.31
N MET A 320 7.29 37.53 14.95
CA MET A 320 5.85 37.25 14.79
C MET A 320 5.10 37.33 16.13
N ASP A 321 5.61 36.78 17.23
CA ASP A 321 4.94 36.80 18.54
C ASP A 321 4.85 38.22 19.13
N THR A 322 5.87 39.07 18.93
CA THR A 322 5.84 40.50 19.26
C THR A 322 4.74 41.23 18.48
N VAL A 323 4.64 41.03 17.16
CA VAL A 323 3.55 41.63 16.36
C VAL A 323 2.17 41.09 16.77
N LEU A 324 2.08 39.82 17.18
CA LEU A 324 0.85 39.18 17.68
C LEU A 324 0.41 39.65 19.08
N SER A 325 1.28 40.34 19.84
CA SER A 325 1.04 40.72 21.25
C SER A 325 1.04 42.22 21.51
N GLU A 326 1.88 43.00 20.83
CA GLU A 326 2.03 44.45 21.06
C GLU A 326 1.26 45.33 20.06
N PHE A 327 0.84 44.78 18.91
CA PHE A 327 0.22 45.52 17.81
C PHE A 327 -1.24 45.10 17.57
N ASN A 328 -2.11 46.06 17.31
CA ASN A 328 -3.52 45.82 17.00
C ASN A 328 -3.74 45.70 15.48
N MET A 329 -3.89 44.47 14.99
CA MET A 329 -4.08 44.17 13.55
C MET A 329 -5.56 44.05 13.17
N PRO A 330 -5.91 44.22 11.87
CA PRO A 330 -7.22 43.80 11.35
C PRO A 330 -7.46 42.30 11.61
N PRO A 331 -8.68 41.87 12.05
CA PRO A 331 -8.95 40.48 12.43
C PRO A 331 -8.64 39.41 11.38
N ARG A 332 -8.59 39.78 10.09
CA ARG A 332 -8.24 38.86 9.01
C ARG A 332 -6.74 38.64 8.89
N ASP A 333 -5.95 39.69 9.02
CA ASP A 333 -4.49 39.62 8.92
C ASP A 333 -3.88 39.12 10.25
N GLU A 334 -4.51 39.47 11.38
CA GLU A 334 -4.30 38.81 12.68
C GLU A 334 -4.47 37.28 12.59
N ALA A 335 -5.52 36.81 11.90
CA ALA A 335 -5.78 35.39 11.68
C ALA A 335 -4.78 34.74 10.70
N LYS A 336 -4.35 35.44 9.64
CA LYS A 336 -3.28 34.96 8.73
C LYS A 336 -1.95 34.80 9.47
N LEU A 337 -1.56 35.79 10.28
CA LEU A 337 -0.30 35.73 11.01
C LEU A 337 -0.33 34.60 12.04
N ARG A 338 -1.43 34.42 12.78
CA ARG A 338 -1.62 33.26 13.67
C ARG A 338 -1.53 31.92 12.92
N LEU A 339 -2.13 31.81 11.73
CA LEU A 339 -2.05 30.59 10.92
C LEU A 339 -0.60 30.28 10.51
N ARG A 340 0.11 31.30 10.02
CA ARG A 340 1.51 31.19 9.57
C ARG A 340 2.44 30.85 10.73
N TYR A 341 2.28 31.52 11.86
CA TYR A 341 3.08 31.32 13.08
C TYR A 341 2.85 29.91 13.65
N ALA A 342 1.60 29.47 13.81
CA ALA A 342 1.29 28.10 14.24
C ALA A 342 1.80 27.04 13.23
N ALA A 343 1.70 27.29 11.92
CA ALA A 343 2.25 26.39 10.91
C ALA A 343 3.77 26.27 11.01
N LEU A 344 4.48 27.39 11.22
CA LEU A 344 5.93 27.42 11.38
C LEU A 344 6.39 26.68 12.65
N MET A 345 5.66 26.85 13.77
CA MET A 345 5.91 26.05 14.98
C MET A 345 5.73 24.55 14.70
N VAL A 346 4.63 24.15 14.05
CA VAL A 346 4.35 22.75 13.69
C VAL A 346 5.35 22.17 12.67
N GLU A 347 5.98 23.00 11.84
CA GLU A 347 6.98 22.56 10.85
C GLU A 347 8.40 22.45 11.42
N GLU A 348 8.81 23.38 12.30
CA GLU A 348 10.23 23.59 12.62
C GLU A 348 10.57 23.46 14.12
N THR A 349 9.61 23.16 15.00
CA THR A 349 9.85 22.91 16.44
C THR A 349 9.52 21.48 16.86
N ASP A 350 10.04 21.07 18.03
CA ASP A 350 9.69 19.77 18.62
C ASP A 350 8.32 19.83 19.31
N ILE A 351 7.38 19.09 18.75
CA ILE A 351 5.98 19.02 19.19
C ILE A 351 5.82 18.13 20.43
N GLU A 352 6.78 17.26 20.74
CA GLU A 352 6.71 16.38 21.91
C GLU A 352 6.99 17.12 23.23
N LEU A 353 7.54 18.34 23.16
CA LEU A 353 7.73 19.22 24.31
C LEU A 353 6.40 19.86 24.75
N THR A 354 5.97 19.55 25.99
CA THR A 354 4.69 19.96 26.58
C THR A 354 4.39 21.45 26.38
N ASP A 355 5.35 22.32 26.69
CA ASP A 355 5.15 23.78 26.66
C ASP A 355 4.86 24.28 25.23
N ILE A 356 5.62 23.77 24.25
CA ILE A 356 5.43 24.07 22.82
C ILE A 356 4.07 23.57 22.34
N SER A 357 3.71 22.34 22.69
CA SER A 357 2.41 21.74 22.34
C SER A 357 1.23 22.56 22.92
N SER A 358 1.37 23.06 24.14
CA SER A 358 0.37 23.92 24.79
C SER A 358 0.22 25.28 24.09
N ARG A 359 1.34 25.90 23.67
CA ARG A 359 1.34 27.19 22.96
C ARG A 359 0.73 27.06 21.56
N ILE A 360 0.97 25.96 20.85
CA ILE A 360 0.34 25.69 19.54
C ILE A 360 -1.18 25.60 19.68
N GLU A 361 -1.71 24.85 20.66
CA GLU A 361 -3.15 24.78 20.90
C GLU A 361 -3.75 26.11 21.37
N GLU A 362 -3.01 26.90 22.16
CA GLU A 362 -3.43 28.26 22.57
C GLU A 362 -3.60 29.18 21.34
N ILE A 363 -2.60 29.23 20.45
CA ILE A 363 -2.63 30.07 19.24
C ILE A 363 -3.76 29.63 18.30
N LEU A 364 -3.88 28.33 18.04
CA LEU A 364 -4.93 27.76 17.17
C LEU A 364 -6.34 28.00 17.77
N THR A 365 -6.51 27.84 19.08
CA THR A 365 -7.80 28.12 19.75
C THR A 365 -8.17 29.60 19.67
N LYS A 366 -7.22 30.51 19.92
CA LYS A 366 -7.42 31.97 19.73
C LYS A 366 -7.79 32.29 18.29
N GLN A 367 -7.10 31.69 17.31
CA GLN A 367 -7.36 31.89 15.89
C GLN A 367 -8.75 31.37 15.47
N ILE A 368 -9.13 30.15 15.85
CA ILE A 368 -10.43 29.55 15.52
C ILE A 368 -11.57 30.40 16.12
N SER A 369 -11.40 30.90 17.35
CA SER A 369 -12.33 31.82 18.00
C SER A 369 -12.44 33.17 17.27
N LEU A 370 -11.31 33.77 16.87
CA LEU A 370 -11.26 34.99 16.08
C LEU A 370 -11.96 34.82 14.71
N CYS A 371 -11.61 33.78 13.97
CA CYS A 371 -12.23 33.46 12.68
C CYS A 371 -13.74 33.19 12.81
N GLY A 372 -14.17 32.52 13.89
CA GLY A 372 -15.58 32.32 14.20
C GLY A 372 -16.34 33.63 14.44
N ARG A 373 -15.78 34.53 15.28
CA ARG A 373 -16.39 35.84 15.57
C ARG A 373 -16.51 36.73 14.33
N HIS A 374 -15.49 36.74 13.47
CA HIS A 374 -15.44 37.58 12.27
C HIS A 374 -15.89 36.86 10.98
N ARG A 375 -16.48 35.66 11.09
CA ARG A 375 -17.02 34.83 9.98
C ARG A 375 -15.99 34.46 8.89
N LEU A 376 -14.71 34.40 9.23
CA LEU A 376 -13.60 34.04 8.33
C LEU A 376 -13.50 32.52 8.17
N GLN A 377 -14.44 31.92 7.42
CA GLN A 377 -14.56 30.46 7.33
C GLN A 377 -13.36 29.80 6.63
N ASP A 378 -12.75 30.47 5.66
CA ASP A 378 -11.51 30.07 5.00
C ASP A 378 -10.37 29.85 6.00
N LEU A 379 -10.08 30.85 6.82
CA LEU A 379 -9.03 30.82 7.83
C LEU A 379 -9.40 29.91 9.02
N LYS A 380 -10.69 29.76 9.32
CA LYS A 380 -11.20 28.79 10.30
C LYS A 380 -10.93 27.33 9.87
N PHE A 381 -11.30 26.96 8.64
CA PHE A 381 -11.06 25.59 8.15
C PHE A 381 -9.57 25.33 7.93
N ALA A 382 -8.79 26.32 7.50
CA ALA A 382 -7.33 26.21 7.44
C ALA A 382 -6.70 25.96 8.82
N ALA A 383 -7.17 26.65 9.86
CA ALA A 383 -6.74 26.41 11.24
C ALA A 383 -7.11 25.00 11.74
N LEU A 384 -8.33 24.54 11.46
CA LEU A 384 -8.80 23.19 11.85
C LEU A 384 -8.04 22.08 11.09
N HIS A 385 -7.73 22.29 9.81
CA HIS A 385 -6.90 21.41 8.99
C HIS A 385 -5.45 21.33 9.53
N LEU A 386 -4.89 22.46 9.99
CA LEU A 386 -3.59 22.47 10.66
C LEU A 386 -3.63 21.81 12.05
N GLN A 387 -4.67 22.08 12.84
CA GLN A 387 -4.86 21.48 14.17
C GLN A 387 -4.94 19.96 14.08
N ALA A 388 -5.65 19.40 13.10
CA ALA A 388 -5.69 17.96 12.86
C ALA A 388 -4.33 17.36 12.46
N ARG A 389 -3.55 18.04 11.60
CA ARG A 389 -2.17 17.64 11.25
C ARG A 389 -1.24 17.62 12.47
N TYR A 390 -1.38 18.62 13.35
CA TYR A 390 -0.62 18.75 14.59
C TYR A 390 -1.03 17.66 15.61
N GLN A 391 -2.33 17.53 15.92
CA GLN A 391 -2.86 16.54 16.85
C GLN A 391 -2.61 15.10 16.38
N PHE A 392 -2.51 14.85 15.07
CA PHE A 392 -2.14 13.52 14.56
C PHE A 392 -0.72 13.12 14.96
N ARG A 393 0.24 14.06 15.02
CA ARG A 393 1.63 13.76 15.44
C ARG A 393 1.72 13.36 16.92
N THR A 394 0.96 14.02 17.80
CA THR A 394 0.93 13.66 19.23
C THR A 394 0.03 12.46 19.53
N ASN A 395 -1.07 12.32 18.80
CA ASN A 395 -2.03 11.22 18.95
C ASN A 395 -2.83 10.99 17.66
N HIS A 396 -2.43 10.00 16.86
CA HIS A 396 -3.07 9.64 15.59
C HIS A 396 -4.61 9.59 15.66
N ARG A 397 -5.16 9.02 16.74
CA ARG A 397 -6.61 8.85 16.92
C ARG A 397 -7.31 10.16 17.27
N ALA A 398 -6.64 11.07 17.98
CA ALA A 398 -7.16 12.41 18.25
C ALA A 398 -7.23 13.24 16.96
N GLY A 399 -6.14 13.29 16.18
CA GLY A 399 -6.09 14.02 14.91
C GLY A 399 -7.08 13.51 13.85
N LEU A 400 -7.34 12.20 13.78
CA LEU A 400 -8.39 11.67 12.90
C LEU A 400 -9.81 12.00 13.38
N LYS A 401 -10.04 12.09 14.70
CA LYS A 401 -11.35 12.40 15.29
C LYS A 401 -11.67 13.90 15.24
N SER A 402 -10.68 14.79 15.39
CA SER A 402 -10.92 16.24 15.38
C SER A 402 -11.41 16.76 14.02
N LEU A 403 -11.24 15.98 12.94
CA LEU A 403 -11.81 16.26 11.62
C LEU A 403 -13.31 15.95 11.48
N ASP A 404 -13.92 15.14 12.36
CA ASP A 404 -15.33 14.72 12.22
C ASP A 404 -16.31 15.91 12.23
N LYS A 405 -16.14 16.82 13.19
CA LYS A 405 -16.97 18.02 13.32
C LYS A 405 -16.72 19.03 12.19
N PRO A 406 -15.47 19.41 11.83
CA PRO A 406 -15.17 20.23 10.66
C PRO A 406 -15.76 19.71 9.34
N ILE A 407 -15.70 18.40 9.09
CA ILE A 407 -16.32 17.79 7.90
C ILE A 407 -17.84 17.97 7.94
N SER A 408 -18.49 17.62 9.05
CA SER A 408 -19.94 17.79 9.20
C SER A 408 -20.38 19.25 9.09
N GLU A 409 -19.60 20.22 9.58
CA GLU A 409 -19.87 21.65 9.42
C GLU A 409 -19.73 22.09 7.95
N ALA A 410 -18.65 21.71 7.27
CA ALA A 410 -18.43 22.04 5.87
C ALA A 410 -19.52 21.44 4.95
N GLU A 411 -20.02 20.24 5.26
CA GLU A 411 -21.15 19.62 4.55
C GLU A 411 -22.47 20.32 4.85
N THR A 412 -22.75 20.69 6.09
CA THR A 412 -23.96 21.45 6.48
C THR A 412 -24.06 22.78 5.71
N PHE A 413 -22.94 23.47 5.52
CA PHE A 413 -22.90 24.75 4.79
C PHE A 413 -22.53 24.62 3.30
N GLN A 414 -22.51 23.39 2.74
CA GLN A 414 -22.19 23.09 1.33
C GLN A 414 -20.85 23.70 0.84
N HIS A 415 -19.85 23.78 1.73
CA HIS A 415 -18.51 24.27 1.41
C HIS A 415 -17.66 23.18 0.73
N ILE A 416 -18.10 22.72 -0.45
CA ILE A 416 -17.64 21.48 -1.10
C ILE A 416 -16.11 21.37 -1.21
N GLY A 417 -15.40 22.44 -1.57
CA GLY A 417 -13.93 22.41 -1.63
C GLY A 417 -13.29 22.03 -0.29
N TRP A 418 -13.81 22.55 0.83
CA TRP A 418 -13.37 22.18 2.18
C TRP A 418 -13.83 20.77 2.59
N VAL A 419 -14.99 20.30 2.10
CA VAL A 419 -15.40 18.89 2.26
C VAL A 419 -14.36 17.96 1.62
N TYR A 420 -13.93 18.24 0.39
CA TYR A 420 -12.84 17.49 -0.24
C TYR A 420 -11.54 17.58 0.56
N ALA A 421 -11.07 18.79 0.89
CA ALA A 421 -9.80 18.99 1.59
C ALA A 421 -9.72 18.28 2.95
N LEU A 422 -10.77 18.41 3.79
CA LEU A 422 -10.81 17.79 5.12
C LEU A 422 -10.94 16.27 5.05
N ARG A 423 -11.73 15.73 4.10
CA ARG A 423 -11.84 14.27 3.90
C ARG A 423 -10.54 13.67 3.33
N PHE A 424 -9.90 14.31 2.34
CA PHE A 424 -8.59 13.90 1.83
C PHE A 424 -7.49 13.99 2.89
N LEU A 425 -7.49 15.01 3.76
CA LEU A 425 -6.59 15.04 4.91
C LEU A 425 -6.82 13.83 5.82
N LYS A 426 -8.07 13.53 6.16
CA LYS A 426 -8.40 12.37 7.01
C LYS A 426 -7.92 11.05 6.41
N ILE A 427 -8.05 10.84 5.10
CA ILE A 427 -7.54 9.67 4.38
C ILE A 427 -6.01 9.61 4.39
N THR A 428 -5.34 10.72 4.07
CA THR A 428 -3.88 10.76 3.96
C THR A 428 -3.19 10.61 5.31
N LEU A 429 -3.77 11.13 6.39
CA LEU A 429 -3.33 10.85 7.77
C LEU A 429 -3.56 9.37 8.14
N ALA A 430 -4.74 8.79 7.87
CA ALA A 430 -5.00 7.37 8.14
C ALA A 430 -4.06 6.43 7.36
N LEU A 431 -3.59 6.84 6.18
CA LEU A 431 -2.57 6.13 5.40
C LEU A 431 -1.14 6.30 5.94
N GLN A 432 -0.85 7.31 6.76
CA GLN A 432 0.47 7.52 7.38
C GLN A 432 0.70 6.63 8.62
N ILE A 433 -0.35 6.06 9.21
CA ILE A 433 -0.25 5.19 10.38
C ILE A 433 0.62 3.94 10.04
N PRO A 434 1.73 3.69 10.77
CA PRO A 434 2.57 2.52 10.53
C PRO A 434 1.87 1.20 10.88
N GLY A 435 2.09 0.16 10.08
CA GLY A 435 1.68 -1.22 10.37
C GLY A 435 0.17 -1.52 10.32
N LYS A 436 -0.71 -0.53 10.43
CA LYS A 436 -2.17 -0.68 10.37
C LYS A 436 -2.78 0.39 9.47
N VAL A 437 -3.49 -0.03 8.42
CA VAL A 437 -4.33 0.86 7.59
C VAL A 437 -5.76 0.76 8.10
N GLU A 438 -6.39 1.89 8.42
CA GLU A 438 -7.81 1.95 8.77
C GLU A 438 -8.69 1.87 7.51
N VAL A 439 -8.65 0.71 6.82
CA VAL A 439 -9.26 0.48 5.50
C VAL A 439 -10.73 0.92 5.47
N VAL A 440 -11.54 0.51 6.45
CA VAL A 440 -12.97 0.85 6.53
C VAL A 440 -13.19 2.36 6.60
N LEU A 441 -12.40 3.06 7.42
CA LEU A 441 -12.48 4.52 7.57
C LEU A 441 -12.05 5.21 6.27
N ALA A 442 -10.93 4.78 5.67
CA ALA A 442 -10.43 5.36 4.43
C ALA A 442 -11.45 5.20 3.28
N LEU A 443 -11.98 3.99 3.06
CA LEU A 443 -13.00 3.73 2.03
C LEU A 443 -14.30 4.53 2.29
N GLN A 444 -14.75 4.64 3.54
CA GLN A 444 -15.92 5.46 3.88
C GLN A 444 -15.72 6.95 3.53
N GLN A 445 -14.51 7.50 3.73
CA GLN A 445 -14.20 8.86 3.32
C GLN A 445 -14.08 9.00 1.79
N LEU A 446 -13.50 8.01 1.11
CA LEU A 446 -13.32 8.00 -0.35
C LEU A 446 -14.66 7.92 -1.09
N HIS A 447 -15.53 6.97 -0.72
CA HIS A 447 -16.87 6.85 -1.32
C HIS A 447 -17.73 8.11 -1.11
N ALA A 448 -17.54 8.81 0.03
CA ALA A 448 -18.19 10.10 0.25
C ALA A 448 -17.65 11.19 -0.70
N ILE A 449 -16.33 11.28 -0.89
CA ILE A 449 -15.72 12.20 -1.87
C ILE A 449 -16.23 11.89 -3.29
N GLN A 450 -16.26 10.62 -3.69
CA GLN A 450 -16.82 10.19 -4.99
C GLN A 450 -18.25 10.66 -5.17
N ALA A 451 -19.14 10.34 -4.22
CA ALA A 451 -20.54 10.73 -4.28
C ALA A 451 -20.73 12.27 -4.32
N HIS A 452 -19.82 13.06 -3.73
CA HIS A 452 -19.82 14.52 -3.90
C HIS A 452 -19.30 14.94 -5.30
N ALA A 453 -18.19 14.37 -5.75
CA ALA A 453 -17.56 14.67 -7.03
C ALA A 453 -18.43 14.28 -8.24
N GLU A 454 -19.20 13.19 -8.17
CA GLU A 454 -20.19 12.81 -9.20
C GLU A 454 -21.32 13.85 -9.30
N ARG A 455 -21.95 14.20 -8.16
CA ARG A 455 -23.03 15.19 -8.09
C ARG A 455 -22.58 16.56 -8.59
N GLN A 456 -21.34 16.95 -8.31
CA GLN A 456 -20.76 18.23 -8.76
C GLN A 456 -20.06 18.15 -10.11
N GLY A 457 -19.84 16.96 -10.69
CA GLY A 457 -19.10 16.78 -11.93
C GLY A 457 -17.60 17.14 -11.85
N ASP A 458 -16.99 17.08 -10.66
CA ASP A 458 -15.57 17.36 -10.44
C ASP A 458 -14.72 16.12 -10.80
N ARG A 459 -14.51 15.83 -12.08
CA ARG A 459 -13.95 14.55 -12.54
C ARG A 459 -12.53 14.31 -12.06
N ALA A 460 -11.69 15.35 -12.02
CA ALA A 460 -10.31 15.24 -11.56
C ALA A 460 -10.23 14.83 -10.06
N ILE A 461 -11.16 15.32 -9.24
CA ILE A 461 -11.31 14.92 -7.83
C ILE A 461 -11.76 13.45 -7.72
N TYR A 462 -12.70 13.01 -8.55
CA TYR A 462 -13.14 11.61 -8.59
C TYR A 462 -11.98 10.66 -8.97
N VAL A 463 -11.21 10.98 -10.02
CA VAL A 463 -10.07 10.15 -10.47
C VAL A 463 -8.96 10.11 -9.42
N ALA A 464 -8.66 11.23 -8.75
CA ALA A 464 -7.75 11.27 -7.61
C ALA A 464 -8.24 10.40 -6.44
N CYS A 465 -9.56 10.36 -6.20
CA CYS A 465 -10.18 9.51 -5.20
C CYS A 465 -9.98 8.01 -5.50
N CYS A 466 -10.29 7.56 -6.73
CA CYS A 466 -10.07 6.18 -7.16
C CYS A 466 -8.59 5.75 -7.11
N ALA A 467 -7.65 6.67 -7.36
CA ALA A 467 -6.22 6.39 -7.21
C ALA A 467 -5.83 6.11 -5.75
N LEU A 468 -6.36 6.87 -4.78
CA LEU A 468 -6.15 6.60 -3.35
C LEU A 468 -6.87 5.33 -2.87
N GLU A 469 -8.06 5.04 -3.41
CA GLU A 469 -8.80 3.80 -3.15
C GLU A 469 -8.00 2.56 -3.55
N ALA A 470 -7.38 2.58 -4.74
CA ALA A 470 -6.49 1.51 -5.16
C ALA A 470 -5.29 1.32 -4.21
N ILE A 471 -4.71 2.39 -3.66
CA ILE A 471 -3.65 2.31 -2.64
C ILE A 471 -4.17 1.70 -1.34
N VAL A 472 -5.36 2.12 -0.87
CA VAL A 472 -6.01 1.57 0.33
C VAL A 472 -6.23 0.07 0.18
N HIS A 473 -6.74 -0.38 -0.97
CA HIS A 473 -6.90 -1.80 -1.26
C HIS A 473 -5.57 -2.55 -1.34
N LEU A 474 -4.58 -2.08 -2.12
CA LEU A 474 -3.27 -2.75 -2.21
C LEU A 474 -2.58 -2.93 -0.84
N ARG A 475 -2.76 -1.96 0.07
CA ARG A 475 -2.22 -2.01 1.46
C ARG A 475 -3.11 -2.77 2.46
N SER A 476 -4.32 -3.18 2.06
CA SER A 476 -5.22 -3.96 2.92
C SER A 476 -4.79 -5.42 3.03
N GLY A 477 -5.28 -6.12 4.07
CA GLY A 477 -5.14 -7.57 4.23
C GLY A 477 -6.30 -8.39 3.65
N ALA A 478 -7.18 -7.78 2.83
CA ALA A 478 -8.37 -8.45 2.31
C ALA A 478 -8.02 -9.45 1.20
N ALA A 479 -8.84 -10.50 1.02
CA ALA A 479 -8.60 -11.54 0.01
C ALA A 479 -8.84 -11.03 -1.43
N ASP A 480 -9.87 -10.19 -1.61
CA ASP A 480 -10.27 -9.55 -2.85
C ASP A 480 -9.45 -8.27 -3.18
N ARG A 481 -8.44 -7.94 -2.36
CA ARG A 481 -7.73 -6.65 -2.40
C ARG A 481 -7.18 -6.25 -3.78
N LEU A 482 -6.73 -7.21 -4.59
CA LEU A 482 -6.20 -6.93 -5.92
C LEU A 482 -7.31 -6.74 -6.96
N GLU A 483 -8.47 -7.38 -6.79
CA GLU A 483 -9.64 -7.16 -7.63
C GLU A 483 -10.23 -5.76 -7.37
N GLN A 484 -10.38 -5.38 -6.10
CA GLN A 484 -10.87 -4.04 -5.74
C GLN A 484 -9.90 -2.94 -6.20
N ALA A 485 -8.59 -3.13 -6.06
CA ALA A 485 -7.61 -2.19 -6.60
C ALA A 485 -7.73 -2.04 -8.12
N GLN A 486 -7.90 -3.14 -8.87
CA GLN A 486 -8.12 -3.10 -10.33
C GLN A 486 -9.47 -2.49 -10.72
N ARG A 487 -10.53 -2.70 -9.94
CA ARG A 487 -11.84 -2.04 -10.10
C ARG A 487 -11.72 -0.51 -9.95
N ALA A 488 -11.00 -0.05 -8.92
CA ALA A 488 -10.71 1.38 -8.72
C ALA A 488 -9.85 1.98 -9.86
N ILE A 489 -8.82 1.26 -10.33
CA ILE A 489 -7.99 1.68 -11.48
C ILE A 489 -8.83 1.78 -12.78
N ALA A 490 -9.75 0.84 -13.01
CA ALA A 490 -10.64 0.88 -14.16
C ALA A 490 -11.61 2.07 -14.10
N ALA A 491 -12.16 2.37 -12.92
CA ALA A 491 -13.00 3.55 -12.69
C ALA A 491 -12.23 4.87 -12.86
N ALA A 492 -10.96 4.91 -12.43
CA ALA A 492 -10.09 6.06 -12.67
C ALA A 492 -9.84 6.30 -14.17
N ARG A 493 -9.52 5.23 -14.92
CA ARG A 493 -9.18 5.31 -16.35
C ARG A 493 -10.37 5.61 -17.26
N SER A 494 -11.58 5.17 -16.92
CA SER A 494 -12.79 5.48 -17.72
C SER A 494 -13.09 6.99 -17.78
N LEU A 495 -12.73 7.72 -16.71
CA LEU A 495 -12.87 9.18 -16.62
C LEU A 495 -11.58 9.93 -17.01
N GLN A 496 -10.40 9.31 -16.90
CA GLN A 496 -9.13 9.89 -17.37
C GLN A 496 -9.16 10.26 -18.86
N LEU A 497 -9.88 9.49 -19.69
CA LEU A 497 -10.11 9.83 -21.11
C LEU A 497 -10.90 11.15 -21.33
N GLN A 498 -11.47 11.73 -20.27
CA GLN A 498 -12.30 12.94 -20.31
C GLN A 498 -11.69 14.11 -19.51
N VAL A 499 -10.44 13.98 -19.03
CA VAL A 499 -9.74 14.94 -18.16
C VAL A 499 -8.31 15.11 -18.67
N SER A 500 -7.85 16.36 -18.89
CA SER A 500 -6.47 16.60 -19.34
C SER A 500 -5.44 16.24 -18.27
N ALA A 501 -4.23 15.86 -18.70
CA ALA A 501 -3.15 15.49 -17.79
C ALA A 501 -2.80 16.61 -16.79
N GLU A 502 -2.94 17.88 -17.20
CA GLU A 502 -2.76 19.07 -16.36
C GLU A 502 -3.72 19.07 -15.17
N LYS A 503 -5.04 18.90 -15.42
CA LYS A 503 -6.09 18.90 -14.39
C LYS A 503 -5.90 17.80 -13.35
N LEU A 504 -5.29 16.68 -13.76
CA LEU A 504 -5.03 15.51 -12.94
C LEU A 504 -3.67 15.59 -12.20
N GLY A 505 -2.81 16.53 -12.57
CA GLY A 505 -1.48 16.70 -12.01
C GLY A 505 -0.66 15.42 -12.08
N SER A 506 -0.15 14.97 -10.94
CA SER A 506 0.63 13.72 -10.87
C SER A 506 -0.24 12.45 -10.75
N PHE A 507 -1.55 12.54 -10.52
CA PHE A 507 -2.38 11.35 -10.26
C PHE A 507 -2.45 10.38 -11.46
N GLY A 508 -2.28 10.84 -12.69
CA GLY A 508 -2.17 9.95 -13.86
C GLY A 508 -0.97 9.01 -13.74
N THR A 509 0.21 9.56 -13.48
CA THR A 509 1.44 8.78 -13.21
C THR A 509 1.30 7.88 -11.99
N LEU A 510 0.54 8.29 -10.97
CA LEU A 510 0.25 7.46 -9.81
C LEU A 510 -0.59 6.22 -10.18
N ILE A 511 -1.64 6.39 -10.99
CA ILE A 511 -2.49 5.30 -11.47
C ILE A 511 -1.67 4.27 -12.26
N ASP A 512 -0.77 4.72 -13.12
CA ASP A 512 0.08 3.82 -13.92
C ASP A 512 1.12 3.06 -13.06
N ILE A 513 1.72 3.73 -12.06
CA ILE A 513 2.58 3.08 -11.06
C ILE A 513 1.81 2.03 -10.25
N ILE A 514 0.59 2.34 -9.81
CA ILE A 514 -0.27 1.42 -9.04
C ILE A 514 -0.67 0.20 -9.90
N ASP A 515 -1.00 0.40 -11.17
CA ASP A 515 -1.39 -0.68 -12.08
C ASP A 515 -0.22 -1.63 -12.38
N ILE A 516 0.97 -1.11 -12.66
CA ILE A 516 2.18 -1.92 -12.84
C ILE A 516 2.50 -2.67 -11.54
N ALA A 517 2.43 -2.00 -10.37
CA ALA A 517 2.61 -2.65 -9.07
C ALA A 517 1.55 -3.73 -8.76
N SER A 518 0.33 -3.59 -9.29
CA SER A 518 -0.73 -4.61 -9.21
C SER A 518 -0.42 -5.82 -10.10
N GLY A 519 0.07 -5.56 -11.31
CA GLY A 519 0.59 -6.59 -12.22
C GLY A 519 1.70 -7.41 -11.57
N ILE A 520 2.73 -6.73 -11.04
CA ILE A 520 3.84 -7.36 -10.29
C ILE A 520 3.31 -8.17 -9.10
N GLN A 521 2.38 -7.65 -8.29
CA GLN A 521 1.80 -8.39 -7.16
C GLN A 521 1.03 -9.66 -7.56
N THR A 522 0.37 -9.69 -8.71
CA THR A 522 -0.25 -10.92 -9.25
C THR A 522 0.74 -11.85 -9.98
N GLY A 523 1.98 -11.41 -10.20
CA GLY A 523 2.98 -12.11 -11.01
C GLY A 523 2.72 -12.01 -12.52
N ARG A 524 1.96 -10.99 -12.94
CA ARG A 524 1.57 -10.68 -14.32
C ARG A 524 2.12 -9.29 -14.72
N PRO A 525 3.44 -9.17 -14.98
CA PRO A 525 4.03 -7.94 -15.46
C PRO A 525 3.46 -7.51 -16.83
N ASP A 526 3.53 -6.23 -17.14
CA ASP A 526 3.13 -5.63 -18.40
C ASP A 526 4.19 -4.63 -18.88
N SER A 527 5.18 -5.19 -19.57
CA SER A 527 6.34 -4.45 -20.05
C SER A 527 6.01 -3.38 -21.08
N LYS A 528 4.80 -3.39 -21.68
CA LYS A 528 4.33 -2.30 -22.55
C LYS A 528 3.93 -1.08 -21.72
N LYS A 529 3.14 -1.27 -20.66
CA LYS A 529 2.81 -0.19 -19.70
C LYS A 529 4.07 0.35 -19.02
N SER A 530 4.96 -0.54 -18.61
CA SER A 530 6.23 -0.18 -17.98
C SER A 530 7.14 0.64 -18.92
N THR A 531 7.22 0.29 -20.20
CA THR A 531 7.98 1.07 -21.19
C THR A 531 7.32 2.44 -21.43
N ALA A 532 6.01 2.48 -21.64
CA ALA A 532 5.27 3.73 -21.86
C ALA A 532 5.36 4.71 -20.67
N LEU A 533 5.38 4.20 -19.44
CA LEU A 533 5.62 5.03 -18.24
C LEU A 533 7.01 5.68 -18.24
N LEU A 534 8.05 4.94 -18.65
CA LEU A 534 9.41 5.50 -18.77
C LEU A 534 9.50 6.52 -19.91
N GLU A 535 8.93 6.23 -21.08
CA GLU A 535 8.85 7.17 -22.20
C GLU A 535 8.12 8.46 -21.79
N ALA A 536 7.00 8.35 -21.07
CA ALA A 536 6.24 9.51 -20.58
C ALA A 536 6.98 10.34 -19.53
N ILE A 537 7.71 9.74 -18.58
CA ILE A 537 8.43 10.49 -17.53
C ILE A 537 9.76 11.07 -18.00
N LEU A 538 10.36 10.49 -19.05
CA LEU A 538 11.56 11.01 -19.71
C LEU A 538 11.24 12.08 -20.77
N GLY A 539 10.13 11.91 -21.51
CA GLY A 539 9.66 12.87 -22.52
C GLY A 539 9.05 14.16 -21.97
N GLN A 540 8.79 14.24 -20.66
CA GLN A 540 8.31 15.47 -20.02
C GLN A 540 9.40 16.56 -20.00
N LYS A 541 9.23 17.55 -20.89
CA LYS A 541 9.94 18.85 -20.87
C LYS A 541 9.91 19.49 -19.47
N ASP A 542 10.89 20.34 -19.18
CA ASP A 542 10.98 21.06 -17.90
C ASP A 542 10.05 22.27 -17.85
N GLU A 543 8.76 21.99 -17.74
CA GLU A 543 7.71 22.99 -17.54
C GLU A 543 7.33 23.08 -16.05
N GLY A 544 7.81 24.15 -15.40
CA GLY A 544 7.31 24.67 -14.12
C GLY A 544 7.98 24.15 -12.84
N ALA A 545 8.51 25.08 -12.03
CA ALA A 545 9.16 24.83 -10.73
C ALA A 545 8.27 24.14 -9.66
N SER A 546 6.96 24.02 -9.87
CA SER A 546 6.07 23.25 -8.98
C SER A 546 6.43 21.77 -8.96
N ARG A 547 6.86 21.20 -10.11
CA ARG A 547 7.29 19.78 -10.22
C ARG A 547 8.63 19.50 -9.55
N GLU A 548 9.53 20.47 -9.51
CA GLU A 548 10.82 20.38 -8.80
C GLU A 548 10.59 20.27 -7.29
N ASN A 549 9.65 21.06 -6.77
CA ASN A 549 9.31 21.09 -5.35
C ASN A 549 8.41 19.93 -4.90
N GLY A 550 7.98 19.02 -5.78
CA GLY A 550 7.14 17.87 -5.42
C GLY A 550 5.72 18.24 -4.97
N VAL A 551 5.24 19.42 -5.36
CA VAL A 551 3.90 19.92 -5.05
C VAL A 551 3.11 20.07 -6.35
N PHE A 552 1.98 19.38 -6.43
CA PHE A 552 1.08 19.39 -7.58
C PHE A 552 -0.35 19.71 -7.13
N THR A 553 -1.22 20.00 -8.09
CA THR A 553 -2.60 20.39 -7.85
C THR A 553 -3.59 19.48 -8.58
N VAL A 554 -4.84 19.46 -8.11
CA VAL A 554 -5.99 18.80 -8.76
C VAL A 554 -7.13 19.81 -8.88
N LEU A 555 -7.65 20.00 -10.09
CA LEU A 555 -8.68 21.00 -10.37
C LEU A 555 -10.03 20.61 -9.74
N ILE A 556 -10.68 21.56 -9.05
CA ILE A 556 -12.09 21.48 -8.69
C ILE A 556 -12.87 22.16 -9.84
N GLU A 557 -13.41 21.37 -10.76
CA GLU A 557 -13.84 21.83 -12.08
C GLU A 557 -14.99 22.85 -12.05
N ARG A 558 -15.87 22.79 -11.04
CA ARG A 558 -16.97 23.76 -10.83
C ARG A 558 -16.71 24.79 -9.73
N SER A 559 -15.46 24.96 -9.30
CA SER A 559 -15.11 26.03 -8.36
C SER A 559 -14.97 27.39 -9.08
N PHE A 560 -15.52 28.44 -8.49
CA PHE A 560 -15.51 29.80 -9.05
C PHE A 560 -14.77 30.80 -8.14
N GLY A 561 -13.59 30.43 -7.64
CA GLY A 561 -12.63 31.36 -7.03
C GLY A 561 -13.18 32.17 -5.85
N GLY A 562 -14.02 31.55 -5.02
CA GLY A 562 -14.76 32.25 -3.96
C GLY A 562 -13.91 32.66 -2.76
N ASN A 563 -14.36 33.59 -1.94
CA ASN A 563 -13.63 34.06 -0.73
C ASN A 563 -13.33 32.96 0.31
N LEU A 564 -13.89 31.75 0.14
CA LEU A 564 -13.63 30.58 0.97
C LEU A 564 -12.27 29.91 0.70
N THR A 565 -11.56 30.28 -0.38
CA THR A 565 -10.35 29.58 -0.85
C THR A 565 -9.09 30.44 -0.98
N SER A 566 -9.14 31.76 -0.72
CA SER A 566 -8.03 32.66 -1.02
C SER A 566 -6.87 32.61 -0.02
N ASP A 567 -7.14 32.54 1.29
CA ASP A 567 -6.12 32.68 2.34
C ASP A 567 -6.06 31.41 3.21
N THR A 568 -5.71 30.28 2.58
CA THR A 568 -5.94 28.93 3.14
C THR A 568 -4.70 28.21 3.66
N GLY A 569 -3.59 28.94 3.87
CA GLY A 569 -2.32 28.35 4.33
C GLY A 569 -1.70 27.35 3.34
N GLY A 570 -2.03 27.47 2.05
CA GLY A 570 -1.52 26.58 0.99
C GLY A 570 -2.33 25.31 0.74
N VAL A 571 -3.53 25.15 1.33
CA VAL A 571 -4.44 24.02 1.02
C VAL A 571 -5.03 24.14 -0.39
N PHE A 572 -5.34 25.36 -0.83
CA PHE A 572 -5.82 25.64 -2.19
C PHE A 572 -4.86 26.57 -2.95
N ARG A 573 -4.83 26.40 -4.27
CA ARG A 573 -4.21 27.32 -5.23
C ARG A 573 -5.30 27.80 -6.20
N ARG A 574 -5.11 28.96 -6.84
CA ARG A 574 -5.89 29.34 -8.03
C ARG A 574 -5.04 29.28 -9.29
N ASN A 575 -5.64 28.80 -10.37
CA ASN A 575 -5.01 28.79 -11.69
C ASN A 575 -5.34 30.06 -12.50
N ALA A 576 -4.85 30.12 -13.74
CA ALA A 576 -5.07 31.25 -14.65
C ALA A 576 -6.56 31.52 -14.94
N GLU A 577 -7.41 30.48 -14.91
CA GLU A 577 -8.87 30.59 -15.07
C GLU A 577 -9.58 31.06 -13.78
N LYS A 578 -8.84 31.36 -12.71
CA LYS A 578 -9.32 31.68 -11.35
C LYS A 578 -10.12 30.57 -10.67
N LYS A 579 -10.09 29.35 -11.19
CA LYS A 579 -10.66 28.16 -10.53
C LYS A 579 -9.75 27.73 -9.39
N ASP A 580 -10.35 27.13 -8.38
CA ASP A 580 -9.66 26.60 -7.21
C ASP A 580 -9.14 25.18 -7.48
N GLU A 581 -7.91 24.92 -7.08
CA GLU A 581 -7.25 23.63 -7.18
C GLU A 581 -6.79 23.17 -5.80
N LEU A 582 -7.03 21.91 -5.47
CA LEU A 582 -6.60 21.32 -4.21
C LEU A 582 -5.11 20.95 -4.30
N VAL A 583 -4.32 21.37 -3.31
CA VAL A 583 -2.86 21.20 -3.31
C VAL A 583 -2.47 19.88 -2.65
N PHE A 584 -1.64 19.08 -3.34
CA PHE A 584 -1.10 17.82 -2.85
C PHE A 584 0.44 17.85 -2.84
N ALA A 585 1.03 17.25 -1.80
CA ALA A 585 2.47 17.02 -1.71
C ALA A 585 2.80 15.55 -1.96
N TRP A 586 3.79 15.28 -2.80
CA TRP A 586 4.29 13.94 -3.12
C TRP A 586 5.80 14.03 -3.46
N LEU A 587 6.26 13.40 -4.55
CA LEU A 587 7.67 13.33 -4.92
C LEU A 587 8.10 14.44 -5.91
N PRO A 588 9.27 15.08 -5.69
CA PRO A 588 9.99 15.84 -6.72
C PRO A 588 10.20 15.07 -8.02
N LYS A 589 10.34 15.77 -9.16
CA LYS A 589 10.54 15.18 -10.50
C LYS A 589 11.61 14.08 -10.55
N GLU A 590 12.78 14.29 -9.96
CA GLU A 590 13.85 13.26 -9.97
C GLU A 590 13.59 12.08 -9.03
N ASP A 591 12.91 12.30 -7.91
CA ASP A 591 12.52 11.22 -6.99
C ASP A 591 11.40 10.35 -7.57
N LEU A 592 10.50 10.97 -8.34
CA LEU A 592 9.48 10.28 -9.12
C LEU A 592 10.12 9.48 -10.27
N LYS A 593 11.10 10.03 -11.00
CA LYS A 593 11.86 9.27 -12.01
C LYS A 593 12.55 8.04 -11.39
N ALA A 594 13.20 8.17 -10.24
CA ALA A 594 13.83 7.04 -9.55
C ALA A 594 12.81 5.95 -9.18
N LEU A 595 11.62 6.34 -8.69
CA LEU A 595 10.53 5.40 -8.41
C LEU A 595 10.01 4.71 -9.69
N CYS A 596 9.85 5.45 -10.80
CA CYS A 596 9.45 4.86 -12.07
C CYS A 596 10.47 3.83 -12.56
N PHE A 597 11.77 4.15 -12.54
CA PHE A 597 12.82 3.19 -12.90
C PHE A 597 12.85 1.96 -11.99
N HIS A 598 12.63 2.12 -10.67
CA HIS A 598 12.53 1.00 -9.74
C HIS A 598 11.36 0.07 -10.09
N ILE A 599 10.13 0.61 -10.22
CA ILE A 599 8.93 -0.16 -10.53
C ILE A 599 9.02 -0.82 -11.92
N CYS A 600 9.55 -0.11 -12.92
CA CYS A 600 9.75 -0.66 -14.26
C CYS A 600 10.87 -1.73 -14.32
N GLY A 601 11.88 -1.62 -13.44
CA GLY A 601 12.88 -2.68 -13.23
C GLY A 601 12.29 -3.95 -12.62
N LEU A 602 11.39 -3.80 -11.64
CA LEU A 602 10.63 -4.93 -11.08
C LEU A 602 9.67 -5.57 -12.08
N ASP A 603 9.02 -4.80 -12.96
CA ASP A 603 8.19 -5.35 -14.04
C ASP A 603 9.04 -6.21 -14.99
N HIS A 604 10.18 -5.66 -15.43
CA HIS A 604 11.11 -6.30 -16.35
C HIS A 604 12.09 -7.31 -15.69
N HIS A 605 11.83 -7.82 -14.49
CA HIS A 605 12.77 -8.65 -13.70
C HIS A 605 13.35 -9.89 -14.42
N VAL A 606 12.62 -10.50 -15.36
CA VAL A 606 13.11 -11.64 -16.17
C VAL A 606 14.07 -11.19 -17.28
N HIS A 607 14.00 -9.93 -17.68
CA HIS A 607 14.74 -9.35 -18.79
C HIS A 607 15.98 -8.58 -18.31
N GLU A 608 17.01 -8.52 -19.15
CA GLU A 608 18.22 -7.74 -18.89
C GLU A 608 17.96 -6.26 -18.65
N LYS A 609 16.95 -5.71 -19.33
CA LYS A 609 16.43 -4.35 -19.11
C LYS A 609 16.02 -4.11 -17.66
N GLY A 610 15.52 -5.12 -16.94
CA GLY A 610 15.12 -4.99 -15.53
C GLY A 610 16.29 -4.61 -14.63
N LEU A 611 17.44 -5.28 -14.81
CA LEU A 611 18.67 -4.97 -14.07
C LEU A 611 19.23 -3.59 -14.46
N ILE A 612 19.14 -3.21 -15.74
CA ILE A 612 19.56 -1.88 -16.21
C ILE A 612 18.70 -0.78 -15.57
N TYR A 613 17.37 -0.91 -15.61
CA TYR A 613 16.45 0.04 -14.97
C TYR A 613 16.63 0.09 -13.46
N MET A 614 16.94 -1.03 -12.80
CA MET A 614 17.21 -1.03 -11.36
C MET A 614 18.57 -0.40 -11.00
N LYS A 615 19.62 -0.62 -11.80
CA LYS A 615 20.92 0.07 -11.65
C LYS A 615 20.77 1.59 -11.88
N GLU A 616 19.94 2.02 -12.83
CA GLU A 616 19.58 3.43 -13.06
C GLU A 616 18.77 4.02 -11.89
N ALA A 617 17.80 3.29 -11.33
CA ALA A 617 17.05 3.72 -10.13
C ALA A 617 17.98 3.99 -8.95
N HIS A 618 18.88 3.04 -8.66
CA HIS A 618 19.91 3.16 -7.63
C HIS A 618 20.85 4.35 -7.88
N GLN A 619 21.32 4.54 -9.11
CA GLN A 619 22.16 5.67 -9.48
C GLN A 619 21.44 7.01 -9.27
N ARG A 620 20.16 7.13 -9.65
CA ARG A 620 19.36 8.35 -9.39
C ARG A 620 19.18 8.61 -7.90
N CYS A 621 18.86 7.60 -7.10
CA CYS A 621 18.80 7.73 -5.65
C CYS A 621 20.12 8.25 -5.07
N ARG A 622 21.27 7.73 -5.52
CA ARG A 622 22.60 8.21 -5.10
C ARG A 622 22.90 9.62 -5.58
N GLU A 623 22.60 9.96 -6.83
CA GLU A 623 22.86 11.29 -7.38
C GLU A 623 22.02 12.39 -6.72
N THR A 624 20.72 12.19 -6.54
CA THR A 624 19.88 13.16 -5.83
C THR A 624 20.34 13.31 -4.37
N SER A 625 20.86 12.23 -3.77
CA SER A 625 21.48 12.23 -2.43
C SER A 625 22.90 12.80 -2.38
N LYS A 626 23.56 13.03 -3.53
CA LYS A 626 24.79 13.84 -3.65
C LYS A 626 24.46 15.32 -3.86
N ARG A 627 23.47 15.63 -4.72
CA ARG A 627 23.07 17.00 -5.09
C ARG A 627 22.50 17.80 -3.92
N ARG A 628 21.86 17.15 -2.92
CA ARG A 628 21.46 17.70 -1.59
C ARG A 628 20.82 19.10 -1.55
N ASN A 629 20.18 19.54 -2.64
CA ASN A 629 19.44 20.81 -2.68
C ASN A 629 18.12 20.69 -1.91
N PHE A 630 18.18 20.97 -0.60
CA PHE A 630 17.04 21.12 0.31
C PHE A 630 16.82 22.59 0.70
N ASN A 631 17.31 23.52 -0.13
CA ASN A 631 17.17 24.96 0.12
C ASN A 631 15.70 25.37 -0.04
N GLY A 632 15.19 26.19 0.89
CA GLY A 632 13.84 26.76 0.84
C GLY A 632 12.73 25.86 1.42
N ILE A 633 13.01 24.62 1.84
CA ILE A 633 12.01 23.73 2.45
C ILE A 633 12.20 23.56 3.98
N PRO A 634 11.15 23.17 4.73
CA PRO A 634 11.26 22.86 6.16
C PRO A 634 12.21 21.69 6.46
N ILE A 635 12.85 21.68 7.63
CA ILE A 635 13.74 20.57 8.03
C ILE A 635 12.95 19.26 8.16
N SER A 636 11.71 19.31 8.67
CA SER A 636 10.85 18.13 8.77
C SER A 636 10.54 17.51 7.39
N LEU A 637 10.40 18.33 6.34
CA LEU A 637 10.16 17.85 4.98
C LEU A 637 11.45 17.32 4.33
N ALA A 638 12.60 17.96 4.58
CA ALA A 638 13.90 17.46 4.14
C ALA A 638 14.22 16.07 4.74
N ARG A 639 13.92 15.88 6.03
CA ARG A 639 14.03 14.59 6.73
C ARG A 639 13.15 13.51 6.09
N ALA A 640 11.85 13.75 5.92
CA ALA A 640 10.93 12.78 5.31
C ALA A 640 11.35 12.39 3.88
N ARG A 641 11.88 13.35 3.09
CA ARG A 641 12.45 13.07 1.76
C ARG A 641 13.69 12.19 1.83
N MET A 642 14.56 12.38 2.83
CA MET A 642 15.75 11.54 3.04
C MET A 642 15.36 10.10 3.44
N GLU A 643 14.38 9.95 4.33
CA GLU A 643 13.87 8.65 4.80
C GLU A 643 13.21 7.85 3.66
N TRP A 644 12.41 8.50 2.80
CA TRP A 644 11.89 7.86 1.58
C TRP A 644 13.01 7.40 0.63
N LYS A 645 13.98 8.27 0.32
CA LYS A 645 15.11 7.93 -0.57
C LYS A 645 15.94 6.78 -0.02
N MET A 646 16.14 6.73 1.29
CA MET A 646 16.82 5.63 2.00
C MET A 646 16.12 4.29 1.79
N VAL A 647 14.79 4.26 1.94
CA VAL A 647 13.97 3.05 1.69
C VAL A 647 14.04 2.62 0.22
N LEU A 648 13.91 3.56 -0.72
CA LEU A 648 13.95 3.26 -2.16
C LEU A 648 15.34 2.78 -2.62
N ASP A 649 16.42 3.37 -2.12
CA ASP A 649 17.80 2.98 -2.44
C ASP A 649 18.13 1.59 -1.87
N TRP A 650 17.69 1.29 -0.65
CA TRP A 650 17.81 -0.03 -0.03
C TRP A 650 17.10 -1.11 -0.87
N HIS A 651 15.83 -0.90 -1.21
CA HIS A 651 15.08 -1.88 -2.01
C HIS A 651 15.60 -1.99 -3.44
N SER A 652 16.19 -0.94 -4.01
CA SER A 652 16.85 -1.01 -5.32
C SER A 652 18.12 -1.85 -5.27
N MET A 653 18.98 -1.69 -4.25
CA MET A 653 20.14 -2.56 -4.06
C MET A 653 19.76 -4.02 -3.78
N PHE A 654 18.71 -4.25 -2.97
CA PHE A 654 18.18 -5.59 -2.72
C PHE A 654 17.66 -6.26 -4.00
N ALA A 655 16.95 -5.52 -4.85
CA ALA A 655 16.49 -6.01 -6.14
C ALA A 655 17.66 -6.26 -7.12
N ILE A 656 18.69 -5.42 -7.14
CA ILE A 656 19.93 -5.67 -7.90
C ILE A 656 20.56 -6.98 -7.47
N GLY A 657 20.71 -7.21 -6.15
CA GLY A 657 21.27 -8.45 -5.62
C GLY A 657 20.48 -9.68 -6.03
N LEU A 658 19.15 -9.65 -5.90
CA LEU A 658 18.29 -10.77 -6.35
C LEU A 658 18.32 -10.98 -7.86
N MET A 659 18.33 -9.92 -8.68
CA MET A 659 18.45 -10.01 -10.14
C MET A 659 19.83 -10.52 -10.58
N ALA A 660 20.87 -10.22 -9.81
CA ALA A 660 22.23 -10.70 -10.05
C ALA A 660 22.37 -12.19 -9.69
N CYS A 661 21.91 -12.62 -8.50
CA CYS A 661 21.81 -14.04 -8.15
C CYS A 661 20.96 -14.81 -9.19
N PHE A 662 19.82 -14.24 -9.60
CA PHE A 662 18.99 -14.79 -10.67
C PHE A 662 19.70 -14.80 -12.03
N ARG A 663 20.77 -14.04 -12.27
CA ARG A 663 21.54 -14.01 -13.54
C ARG A 663 22.90 -14.71 -13.47
N ASP A 664 23.15 -15.45 -12.39
CA ASP A 664 24.44 -16.12 -12.12
C ASP A 664 25.62 -15.12 -11.99
N ASP A 665 25.31 -13.82 -11.81
CA ASP A 665 26.22 -12.66 -11.70
C ASP A 665 26.70 -12.52 -10.24
N ARG A 666 27.63 -13.39 -9.85
CA ARG A 666 28.12 -13.49 -8.45
C ARG A 666 28.71 -12.17 -7.94
N THR A 667 29.48 -11.46 -8.76
CA THR A 667 30.14 -10.20 -8.36
C THR A 667 29.13 -9.09 -8.08
N THR A 668 28.13 -8.85 -8.95
CA THR A 668 27.07 -7.86 -8.66
C THR A 668 26.24 -8.28 -7.44
N ALA A 669 26.01 -9.58 -7.23
CA ALA A 669 25.29 -10.09 -6.07
C ALA A 669 26.05 -9.85 -4.75
N GLU A 670 27.34 -10.15 -4.72
CA GLU A 670 28.23 -10.00 -3.55
C GLU A 670 28.50 -8.53 -3.24
N ASP A 671 28.67 -7.66 -4.25
CA ASP A 671 28.73 -6.20 -4.08
C ASP A 671 27.44 -5.64 -3.45
N ALA A 672 26.28 -6.06 -3.95
CA ALA A 672 24.99 -5.66 -3.40
C ALA A 672 24.82 -6.13 -1.95
N LEU A 673 25.16 -7.39 -1.66
CA LEU A 673 25.10 -7.98 -0.33
C LEU A 673 26.08 -7.29 0.65
N SER A 674 27.33 -7.08 0.25
CA SER A 674 28.37 -6.39 1.01
C SER A 674 27.97 -4.94 1.32
N GLY A 675 27.43 -4.23 0.32
CA GLY A 675 26.91 -2.88 0.47
C GLY A 675 25.72 -2.80 1.45
N LEU A 676 24.80 -3.75 1.41
CA LEU A 676 23.66 -3.81 2.35
C LEU A 676 24.08 -4.23 3.77
N LYS A 677 25.00 -5.21 3.92
CA LYS A 677 25.60 -5.56 5.22
C LYS A 677 26.26 -4.35 5.88
N LYS A 678 27.07 -3.58 5.14
CA LYS A 678 27.71 -2.34 5.62
C LYS A 678 26.71 -1.24 5.99
N ARG A 679 25.55 -1.18 5.33
CA ARG A 679 24.48 -0.20 5.62
C ARG A 679 23.65 -0.55 6.86
N VAL A 680 23.31 -1.82 7.08
CA VAL A 680 22.33 -2.20 8.12
C VAL A 680 22.77 -1.86 9.55
N ALA A 681 24.09 -1.80 9.79
CA ALA A 681 24.68 -1.41 11.07
C ALA A 681 24.59 0.11 11.34
N LEU A 682 24.30 0.93 10.32
CA LEU A 682 24.33 2.39 10.40
C LEU A 682 22.92 2.97 10.57
N SER A 683 22.79 4.02 11.36
CA SER A 683 21.54 4.80 11.44
C SER A 683 21.30 5.57 10.12
N PRO A 684 20.08 5.55 9.53
CA PRO A 684 18.81 5.07 10.10
C PRO A 684 18.38 3.64 9.72
N TYR A 685 19.25 2.78 9.19
CA TYR A 685 18.90 1.40 8.84
C TYR A 685 18.89 0.46 10.05
N ASN A 686 19.67 0.77 11.09
CA ASN A 686 19.75 -0.04 12.29
C ASN A 686 18.38 -0.17 12.99
N ASN A 687 18.16 -1.29 13.68
CA ASN A 687 16.93 -1.64 14.40
C ASN A 687 15.64 -1.80 13.55
N HIS A 688 15.69 -1.56 12.23
CA HIS A 688 14.54 -1.75 11.35
C HIS A 688 14.43 -3.19 10.82
N GLU A 689 13.57 -3.99 11.45
CA GLU A 689 13.27 -5.40 11.11
C GLU A 689 13.07 -5.65 9.60
N ALA A 690 12.42 -4.74 8.87
CA ALA A 690 12.16 -4.89 7.45
C ALA A 690 13.45 -4.97 6.61
N PHE A 691 14.45 -4.16 6.94
CA PHE A 691 15.76 -4.19 6.27
C PHE A 691 16.49 -5.48 6.62
N THR A 692 16.57 -5.83 7.91
CA THR A 692 17.14 -7.10 8.39
C THR A 692 16.51 -8.33 7.72
N ARG A 693 15.18 -8.35 7.55
CA ARG A 693 14.43 -9.41 6.85
C ARG A 693 14.88 -9.56 5.40
N THR A 694 14.94 -8.45 4.65
CA THR A 694 15.42 -8.49 3.25
C THR A 694 16.91 -8.86 3.14
N LEU A 695 17.76 -8.44 4.08
CA LEU A 695 19.17 -8.78 4.10
C LEU A 695 19.42 -10.28 4.38
N ALA A 696 18.68 -10.85 5.34
CA ALA A 696 18.73 -12.29 5.64
C ALA A 696 18.26 -13.14 4.44
N TYR A 697 17.23 -12.68 3.72
CA TYR A 697 16.76 -13.36 2.52
C TYR A 697 17.76 -13.25 1.35
N LEU A 698 18.39 -12.09 1.12
CA LEU A 698 19.45 -11.98 0.10
C LEU A 698 20.64 -12.86 0.47
N SER A 699 21.06 -12.86 1.75
CA SER A 699 22.14 -13.74 2.25
C SER A 699 21.83 -15.22 2.02
N THR A 700 20.58 -15.64 2.25
CA THR A 700 20.10 -17.00 1.93
C THR A 700 20.32 -17.31 0.45
N ILE A 701 19.83 -16.45 -0.45
CA ILE A 701 19.89 -16.68 -1.88
C ILE A 701 21.33 -16.71 -2.38
N THR A 702 22.18 -15.75 -2.02
CA THR A 702 23.59 -15.71 -2.46
C THR A 702 24.37 -16.93 -1.98
N ASN A 703 24.19 -17.34 -0.72
CA ASN A 703 24.82 -18.56 -0.20
C ASN A 703 24.34 -19.81 -0.98
N GLN A 704 23.03 -19.89 -1.28
CA GLN A 704 22.43 -21.02 -2.00
C GLN A 704 22.87 -21.08 -3.48
N THR A 705 23.00 -19.93 -4.16
CA THR A 705 23.50 -19.88 -5.55
C THR A 705 25.00 -20.15 -5.65
N ASN A 706 25.78 -19.84 -4.61
CA ASN A 706 27.20 -20.15 -4.56
C ASN A 706 27.49 -21.61 -4.16
N GLY A 707 26.49 -22.35 -3.66
CA GLY A 707 26.58 -23.76 -3.28
C GLY A 707 26.80 -24.00 -1.78
N SER A 708 26.95 -22.95 -0.96
CA SER A 708 27.17 -23.03 0.49
C SER A 708 25.86 -23.33 1.24
N LEU A 709 25.39 -24.58 1.14
CA LEU A 709 24.04 -24.96 1.57
C LEU A 709 23.79 -24.80 3.08
N ASP A 710 24.75 -25.13 3.96
CA ASP A 710 24.59 -24.93 5.40
C ASP A 710 24.49 -23.46 5.78
N SER A 711 25.33 -22.62 5.19
CA SER A 711 25.27 -21.16 5.33
C SER A 711 23.95 -20.57 4.76
N ALA A 712 23.34 -21.22 3.77
CA ALA A 712 22.00 -20.85 3.29
C ALA A 712 20.88 -21.32 4.23
N LEU A 713 21.00 -22.54 4.78
CA LEU A 713 20.05 -23.12 5.72
C LEU A 713 20.03 -22.36 7.05
N ALA A 714 21.20 -21.96 7.55
CA ALA A 714 21.34 -21.11 8.73
C ALA A 714 20.72 -19.72 8.50
N ALA A 715 21.08 -19.04 7.39
CA ALA A 715 20.54 -17.72 7.06
C ALA A 715 19.01 -17.73 6.89
N SER A 716 18.45 -18.75 6.25
CA SER A 716 17.00 -18.89 6.03
C SER A 716 16.22 -19.36 7.27
N SER A 717 16.89 -19.95 8.26
CA SER A 717 16.30 -20.36 9.53
C SER A 717 16.33 -19.25 10.59
N ALA A 718 16.93 -18.09 10.31
CA ALA A 718 16.94 -16.94 11.20
C ALA A 718 15.51 -16.49 11.56
N GLY A 719 15.24 -16.18 12.84
CA GLY A 719 13.89 -15.88 13.34
C GLY A 719 13.17 -14.70 12.66
N VAL A 720 13.90 -13.83 11.97
CA VAL A 720 13.33 -12.74 11.15
C VAL A 720 12.66 -13.26 9.87
N LEU A 721 12.93 -14.50 9.45
CA LEU A 721 12.33 -15.17 8.28
C LEU A 721 11.30 -16.23 8.63
N THR A 722 10.97 -16.42 9.91
CA THR A 722 9.94 -17.38 10.35
C THR A 722 8.59 -17.08 9.70
N VAL A 723 7.93 -18.13 9.19
CA VAL A 723 6.58 -18.06 8.61
C VAL A 723 5.57 -17.75 9.72
N PRO A 724 4.82 -16.64 9.63
CA PRO A 724 3.89 -16.23 10.68
C PRO A 724 2.58 -17.04 10.64
N GLU A 725 1.88 -17.09 11.78
CA GLU A 725 0.57 -17.73 11.87
C GLU A 725 -0.53 -16.99 11.12
N LYS A 726 -1.55 -17.74 10.69
CA LYS A 726 -2.64 -17.26 9.84
C LYS A 726 -3.44 -16.16 10.54
N GLY A 727 -3.34 -14.94 10.02
CA GLY A 727 -4.13 -13.77 10.46
C GLY A 727 -3.34 -12.67 11.17
N GLN A 728 -2.07 -12.89 11.55
CA GLN A 728 -1.26 -11.86 12.23
C GLN A 728 -0.34 -11.05 11.30
N ALA A 729 -0.25 -11.39 10.01
CA ALA A 729 0.84 -10.95 9.15
C ALA A 729 0.43 -9.94 8.06
N THR A 730 1.32 -9.00 7.76
CA THR A 730 1.23 -8.18 6.55
C THR A 730 1.74 -8.97 5.34
N PRO A 731 1.17 -8.80 4.12
CA PRO A 731 1.55 -9.60 2.95
C PRO A 731 3.06 -9.65 2.70
N ALA A 732 3.73 -8.49 2.57
CA ALA A 732 5.16 -8.43 2.28
C ALA A 732 6.08 -9.09 3.33
N LYS A 733 5.68 -9.15 4.62
CA LYS A 733 6.44 -9.93 5.63
C LYS A 733 6.27 -11.43 5.44
N THR A 734 5.06 -11.84 5.06
CA THR A 734 4.67 -13.24 4.82
C THR A 734 5.34 -13.78 3.57
N ASP A 735 5.30 -13.02 2.46
CA ASP A 735 5.83 -13.40 1.14
C ASP A 735 7.32 -13.75 1.20
N VAL A 736 8.13 -12.95 1.90
CA VAL A 736 9.58 -13.21 2.08
C VAL A 736 9.84 -14.42 2.99
N ALA A 737 9.01 -14.64 4.01
CA ALA A 737 9.11 -15.81 4.89
C ALA A 737 8.69 -17.11 4.18
N ILE A 738 7.65 -17.06 3.33
CA ILE A 738 7.24 -18.16 2.45
C ILE A 738 8.40 -18.56 1.54
N LEU A 739 9.04 -17.60 0.87
CA LEU A 739 10.19 -17.88 0.01
C LEU A 739 11.37 -18.48 0.77
N ALA A 740 11.70 -17.95 1.96
CA ALA A 740 12.74 -18.52 2.81
C ALA A 740 12.44 -19.98 3.20
N ALA A 741 11.20 -20.30 3.55
CA ALA A 741 10.77 -21.66 3.89
C ALA A 741 10.74 -22.61 2.68
N LEU A 742 10.38 -22.12 1.48
CA LEU A 742 10.50 -22.88 0.23
C LEU A 742 11.97 -23.19 -0.11
N ASN A 743 12.88 -22.25 0.12
CA ASN A 743 14.32 -22.46 -0.07
C ASN A 743 14.88 -23.49 0.93
N ARG A 744 14.45 -23.42 2.20
CA ARG A 744 14.75 -24.46 3.22
C ARG A 744 14.27 -25.83 2.76
N LEU A 745 13.04 -25.95 2.28
CA LEU A 745 12.51 -27.24 1.78
C LEU A 745 13.33 -27.81 0.62
N LEU A 746 13.90 -26.98 -0.26
CA LEU A 746 14.77 -27.44 -1.35
C LEU A 746 16.10 -28.04 -0.87
N ILE A 747 16.57 -27.65 0.32
CA ILE A 747 17.76 -28.21 1.00
C ILE A 747 17.35 -29.45 1.83
N LEU A 748 16.35 -29.30 2.71
CA LEU A 748 15.92 -30.31 3.68
C LEU A 748 15.26 -31.57 3.07
N ARG A 749 14.88 -31.53 1.79
CA ARG A 749 14.18 -32.64 1.10
C ARG A 749 14.96 -33.94 0.96
N ASP A 750 16.28 -33.92 1.14
CA ASP A 750 17.07 -35.15 1.08
C ASP A 750 16.78 -36.04 2.30
N PRO A 751 16.37 -37.32 2.14
CA PRO A 751 16.09 -38.21 3.27
C PRO A 751 17.29 -38.49 4.19
N THR A 752 18.52 -38.28 3.72
CA THR A 752 19.75 -38.43 4.52
C THR A 752 20.04 -37.22 5.40
N HIS A 753 19.43 -36.06 5.12
CA HIS A 753 19.70 -34.82 5.84
C HIS A 753 19.12 -34.87 7.27
N ALA A 754 19.94 -34.60 8.29
CA ALA A 754 19.57 -34.77 9.70
C ALA A 754 18.28 -34.02 10.13
N GLN A 755 17.93 -32.92 9.45
CA GLN A 755 16.72 -32.14 9.70
C GLN A 755 15.51 -32.50 8.80
N HIS A 756 15.56 -33.59 8.01
CA HIS A 756 14.52 -33.99 7.07
C HIS A 756 13.11 -34.10 7.70
N PHE A 757 13.03 -34.46 8.99
CA PHE A 757 11.78 -34.54 9.74
C PHE A 757 10.94 -33.23 9.71
N GLN A 758 11.58 -32.07 9.50
CA GLN A 758 10.89 -30.77 9.41
C GLN A 758 10.09 -30.60 8.11
N VAL A 759 10.40 -31.35 7.04
CA VAL A 759 9.82 -31.19 5.69
C VAL A 759 8.29 -31.28 5.72
N GLY A 760 7.74 -32.31 6.38
CA GLY A 760 6.30 -32.51 6.49
C GLY A 760 5.59 -31.37 7.24
N MET A 761 6.20 -30.87 8.32
CA MET A 761 5.65 -29.77 9.12
C MET A 761 5.64 -28.46 8.33
N LEU A 762 6.75 -28.13 7.66
CA LEU A 762 6.88 -26.90 6.85
C LEU A 762 5.92 -26.93 5.65
N LEU A 763 5.74 -28.06 4.97
CA LEU A 763 4.76 -28.20 3.88
C LEU A 763 3.33 -28.00 4.36
N ALA A 764 2.98 -28.52 5.54
CA ALA A 764 1.66 -28.34 6.14
C ALA A 764 1.41 -26.87 6.55
N GLN A 765 2.42 -26.19 7.09
CA GLN A 765 2.34 -24.77 7.44
C GLN A 765 2.20 -23.86 6.21
N LEU A 766 2.94 -24.14 5.14
CA LEU A 766 2.92 -23.34 3.91
C LEU A 766 1.64 -23.54 3.08
N LYS A 767 1.07 -24.75 3.06
CA LYS A 767 -0.13 -25.09 2.27
C LYS A 767 -1.24 -24.02 2.30
N PRO A 768 -1.81 -23.63 3.46
CA PRO A 768 -2.90 -22.64 3.54
C PRO A 768 -2.48 -21.19 3.23
N LEU A 769 -1.19 -20.92 3.01
CA LEU A 769 -0.66 -19.62 2.59
C LEU A 769 -0.33 -19.61 1.08
N CYS A 770 -0.07 -20.77 0.49
CA CYS A 770 0.54 -20.88 -0.84
C CYS A 770 -0.38 -21.41 -1.94
N GLU A 771 -1.39 -22.25 -1.66
CA GLU A 771 -2.19 -22.90 -2.72
C GLU A 771 -2.99 -21.89 -3.57
N ASP A 772 -3.65 -20.94 -2.90
CA ASP A 772 -4.47 -19.87 -3.51
C ASP A 772 -3.77 -18.49 -3.46
N HIS A 773 -2.44 -18.47 -3.34
CA HIS A 773 -1.69 -17.23 -3.27
C HIS A 773 -1.91 -16.34 -4.52
N ALA A 774 -2.16 -15.05 -4.32
CA ALA A 774 -2.53 -14.13 -5.40
C ALA A 774 -1.45 -13.97 -6.48
N ASN A 775 -0.17 -14.09 -6.10
CA ASN A 775 0.95 -14.12 -7.03
C ASN A 775 1.12 -15.51 -7.67
N GLN A 776 1.07 -15.59 -9.01
CA GLN A 776 1.19 -16.87 -9.72
C GLN A 776 2.57 -17.54 -9.62
N TYR A 777 3.66 -16.77 -9.40
CA TYR A 777 4.99 -17.33 -9.17
C TYR A 777 5.08 -18.06 -7.82
N MET A 778 4.48 -17.51 -6.76
CA MET A 778 4.43 -18.17 -5.45
C MET A 778 3.68 -19.51 -5.52
N ARG A 779 2.54 -19.53 -6.22
CA ARG A 779 1.77 -20.77 -6.45
C ARG A 779 2.57 -21.79 -7.24
N MET A 780 3.28 -21.37 -8.28
CA MET A 780 4.12 -22.24 -9.08
C MET A 780 5.30 -22.81 -8.27
N ALA A 781 6.01 -21.96 -7.51
CA ALA A 781 7.12 -22.36 -6.66
C ALA A 781 6.67 -23.35 -5.57
N TYR A 782 5.57 -23.07 -4.85
CA TYR A 782 5.02 -24.01 -3.86
C TYR A 782 4.61 -25.35 -4.49
N ARG A 783 3.89 -25.33 -5.62
CA ARG A 783 3.48 -26.57 -6.32
C ARG A 783 4.69 -27.42 -6.75
N LEU A 784 5.76 -26.76 -7.18
CA LEU A 784 7.00 -27.42 -7.59
C LEU A 784 7.76 -28.03 -6.40
N VAL A 785 7.96 -27.27 -5.33
CA VAL A 785 8.60 -27.76 -4.09
C VAL A 785 7.77 -28.88 -3.45
N HIS A 786 6.45 -28.73 -3.36
CA HIS A 786 5.56 -29.78 -2.87
C HIS A 786 5.64 -31.05 -3.74
N ALA A 787 5.75 -30.93 -5.07
CA ALA A 787 5.96 -32.09 -5.93
C ALA A 787 7.33 -32.76 -5.68
N PHE A 788 8.40 -31.98 -5.47
CA PHE A 788 9.75 -32.49 -5.20
C PHE A 788 9.87 -33.19 -3.83
N CYS A 789 9.05 -32.83 -2.85
CA CYS A 789 9.10 -33.41 -1.50
C CYS A 789 8.08 -34.54 -1.26
N ASN A 790 7.00 -34.62 -2.04
CA ASN A 790 5.90 -35.58 -1.81
C ASN A 790 6.10 -36.89 -2.59
N GLU A 791 7.25 -37.52 -2.35
CA GLU A 791 7.73 -38.74 -3.02
C GLU A 791 6.94 -40.01 -2.66
N SER A 792 6.19 -40.01 -1.56
CA SER A 792 5.41 -41.16 -1.05
C SER A 792 3.99 -41.28 -1.60
N ALA A 793 3.46 -40.25 -2.28
CA ALA A 793 2.15 -40.31 -2.91
C ALA A 793 2.10 -41.28 -4.11
N ALA A 794 0.92 -41.86 -4.38
CA ALA A 794 0.74 -42.77 -5.50
C ALA A 794 1.15 -42.15 -6.85
N ILE A 795 1.83 -42.93 -7.70
CA ILE A 795 2.44 -42.47 -8.97
C ILE A 795 1.43 -41.76 -9.89
N SER A 796 0.18 -42.22 -9.93
CA SER A 796 -0.91 -41.59 -10.68
C SER A 796 -1.25 -40.18 -10.17
N HIS A 797 -1.26 -39.98 -8.86
CA HIS A 797 -1.46 -38.69 -8.22
C HIS A 797 -0.25 -37.76 -8.46
N GLN A 798 0.98 -38.26 -8.25
CA GLN A 798 2.22 -37.51 -8.54
C GLN A 798 2.24 -37.02 -9.99
N LYS A 799 1.96 -37.91 -10.95
CA LYS A 799 1.93 -37.58 -12.38
C LYS A 799 0.90 -36.49 -12.70
N LYS A 800 -0.29 -36.55 -12.10
CA LYS A 800 -1.32 -35.50 -12.23
C LYS A 800 -0.85 -34.16 -11.67
N THR A 801 -0.26 -34.14 -10.47
CA THR A 801 0.28 -32.93 -9.83
C THR A 801 1.39 -32.28 -10.67
N VAL A 802 2.36 -33.07 -11.15
CA VAL A 802 3.46 -32.56 -11.97
C VAL A 802 2.94 -32.08 -13.33
N GLN A 803 1.99 -32.77 -13.96
CA GLN A 803 1.40 -32.33 -15.23
C GLN A 803 0.63 -31.00 -15.09
N GLN A 804 -0.05 -30.77 -13.96
CA GLN A 804 -0.64 -29.47 -13.63
C GLN A 804 0.43 -28.37 -13.41
N ALA A 805 1.56 -28.70 -12.79
CA ALA A 805 2.69 -27.79 -12.66
C ALA A 805 3.33 -27.44 -14.02
N VAL A 806 3.49 -28.41 -14.93
CA VAL A 806 3.98 -28.16 -16.31
C VAL A 806 3.05 -27.19 -17.05
N SER A 807 1.73 -27.38 -16.95
CA SER A 807 0.75 -26.49 -17.60
C SER A 807 0.82 -25.05 -17.05
N MET A 808 0.92 -24.89 -15.73
CA MET A 808 1.10 -23.57 -15.10
C MET A 808 2.43 -22.91 -15.48
N ALA A 809 3.53 -23.66 -15.48
CA ALA A 809 4.84 -23.18 -15.92
C ALA A 809 4.82 -22.72 -17.39
N GLN A 810 4.12 -23.46 -18.26
CA GLN A 810 3.95 -23.08 -19.67
C GLN A 810 3.17 -21.78 -19.82
N GLU A 811 2.04 -21.61 -19.13
CA GLU A 811 1.27 -20.35 -19.15
C GLU A 811 2.10 -19.15 -18.69
N ILE A 812 2.88 -19.34 -17.61
CA ILE A 812 3.82 -18.33 -17.10
C ILE A 812 4.87 -17.99 -18.17
N SER A 813 5.55 -19.00 -18.73
CA SER A 813 6.62 -18.80 -19.72
C SER A 813 6.15 -18.08 -20.98
N GLN A 814 4.93 -18.35 -21.47
CA GLN A 814 4.37 -17.66 -22.63
C GLN A 814 4.17 -16.16 -22.36
N LYS A 815 3.77 -15.80 -21.15
CA LYS A 815 3.44 -14.42 -20.76
C LYS A 815 4.65 -13.61 -20.31
N THR A 816 5.62 -14.23 -19.64
CA THR A 816 6.74 -13.54 -18.98
C THR A 816 8.13 -13.93 -19.49
N GLN A 817 8.21 -14.87 -20.44
CA GLN A 817 9.46 -15.47 -20.94
C GLN A 817 10.32 -16.16 -19.86
N ASN A 818 9.77 -16.40 -18.65
CA ASN A 818 10.42 -17.22 -17.64
C ASN A 818 10.28 -18.70 -18.00
N PHE A 819 11.29 -19.24 -18.68
CA PHE A 819 11.37 -20.66 -19.05
C PHE A 819 11.96 -21.56 -17.96
N GLU A 820 12.44 -21.03 -16.83
CA GLU A 820 13.08 -21.83 -15.78
C GLU A 820 12.08 -22.74 -15.07
N PHE A 821 10.89 -22.24 -14.71
CA PHE A 821 9.83 -23.11 -14.19
C PHE A 821 9.49 -24.27 -15.14
N VAL A 822 9.58 -24.05 -16.47
CA VAL A 822 9.35 -25.11 -17.47
C VAL A 822 10.52 -26.10 -17.48
N ALA A 823 11.77 -25.61 -17.50
CA ALA A 823 12.97 -26.45 -17.47
C ALA A 823 13.03 -27.31 -16.20
N MET A 824 12.83 -26.71 -15.02
CA MET A 824 12.76 -27.39 -13.72
C MET A 824 11.72 -28.52 -13.73
N THR A 825 10.48 -28.19 -14.09
CA THR A 825 9.37 -29.15 -14.02
C THR A 825 9.52 -30.26 -15.06
N MET A 826 10.01 -29.95 -16.27
CA MET A 826 10.26 -30.95 -17.31
C MET A 826 11.43 -31.88 -16.96
N CYS A 827 12.52 -31.37 -16.40
CA CYS A 827 13.63 -32.22 -15.95
C CYS A 827 13.18 -33.16 -14.83
N TYR A 828 12.48 -32.66 -13.79
CA TYR A 828 11.92 -33.50 -12.74
C TYR A 828 10.93 -34.55 -13.27
N PHE A 829 10.06 -34.17 -14.21
CA PHE A 829 9.10 -35.09 -14.84
C PHE A 829 9.80 -36.23 -15.61
N VAL A 830 10.93 -35.96 -16.29
CA VAL A 830 11.74 -37.01 -16.91
C VAL A 830 12.41 -37.89 -15.85
N THR A 831 13.06 -37.31 -14.85
CA THR A 831 13.70 -38.06 -13.76
C THR A 831 12.72 -39.00 -13.07
N ARG A 832 11.54 -38.49 -12.66
CA ARG A 832 10.58 -39.21 -11.82
C ARG A 832 9.76 -40.28 -12.57
N PHE A 833 9.51 -40.12 -13.87
CA PHE A 833 8.60 -41.00 -14.62
C PHE A 833 9.23 -41.72 -15.82
N PHE A 834 10.46 -41.38 -16.21
CA PHE A 834 11.07 -41.89 -17.45
C PHE A 834 12.53 -42.34 -17.35
N ALA A 835 13.29 -41.94 -16.33
CA ALA A 835 14.72 -42.26 -16.22
C ALA A 835 15.03 -43.76 -16.30
N ASP A 836 14.24 -44.59 -15.63
CA ASP A 836 14.38 -46.05 -15.60
C ASP A 836 13.57 -46.78 -16.69
N THR A 837 13.03 -46.05 -17.68
CA THR A 837 12.28 -46.64 -18.79
C THR A 837 13.05 -46.59 -20.12
N ILE A 838 13.25 -47.76 -20.72
CA ILE A 838 13.75 -47.91 -22.09
C ILE A 838 12.56 -47.77 -23.05
N GLY A 839 12.74 -47.04 -24.16
CA GLY A 839 11.76 -46.91 -25.23
C GLY A 839 11.58 -45.47 -25.73
N GLU A 840 10.88 -45.35 -26.87
CA GLU A 840 10.70 -44.08 -27.59
C GLU A 840 10.18 -42.93 -26.72
N LYS A 841 9.31 -43.23 -25.75
CA LYS A 841 8.66 -42.22 -24.90
C LYS A 841 9.63 -41.53 -23.93
N SER A 842 10.66 -42.23 -23.41
CA SER A 842 11.68 -41.57 -22.57
C SER A 842 12.62 -40.72 -23.41
N ILE A 843 13.00 -41.20 -24.61
CA ILE A 843 13.76 -40.44 -25.62
C ILE A 843 13.03 -39.14 -26.02
N GLN A 844 11.73 -39.22 -26.32
CA GLN A 844 10.91 -38.04 -26.63
C GLN A 844 10.82 -37.07 -25.44
N ALA A 845 10.60 -37.59 -24.22
CA ALA A 845 10.47 -36.77 -23.01
C ALA A 845 11.78 -36.02 -22.66
N ILE A 846 12.94 -36.68 -22.74
CA ILE A 846 14.23 -36.02 -22.45
C ILE A 846 14.61 -35.00 -23.54
N ARG A 847 14.31 -35.28 -24.81
CA ARG A 847 14.48 -34.31 -25.91
C ARG A 847 13.62 -33.06 -25.68
N ALA A 848 12.38 -33.23 -25.21
CA ALA A 848 11.52 -32.12 -24.83
C ALA A 848 12.09 -31.33 -23.64
N ALA A 849 12.57 -31.98 -22.58
CA ALA A 849 13.17 -31.31 -21.43
C ALA A 849 14.44 -30.50 -21.81
N ARG A 850 15.37 -31.09 -22.57
CA ARG A 850 16.55 -30.39 -23.11
C ARG A 850 16.18 -29.19 -23.98
N SER A 851 15.12 -29.30 -24.80
CA SER A 851 14.63 -28.17 -25.61
C SER A 851 14.12 -26.99 -24.75
N GLN A 852 13.52 -27.24 -23.58
CA GLN A 852 13.08 -26.15 -22.68
C GLN A 852 14.25 -25.61 -21.84
N ALA A 853 15.19 -26.46 -21.41
CA ALA A 853 16.43 -26.01 -20.76
C ALA A 853 17.24 -25.06 -21.66
N MET A 854 17.38 -25.38 -22.95
CA MET A 854 17.99 -24.50 -23.96
C MET A 854 17.30 -23.13 -24.08
N LYS A 855 15.98 -23.04 -23.86
CA LYS A 855 15.26 -21.75 -23.84
C LYS A 855 15.44 -20.96 -22.54
N SER A 856 15.65 -21.64 -21.41
CA SER A 856 15.98 -20.98 -20.14
C SER A 856 17.36 -20.33 -20.15
N ARG A 857 18.28 -20.82 -21.00
CA ARG A 857 19.68 -20.35 -21.12
C ARG A 857 20.48 -20.40 -19.80
N ARG A 858 20.10 -21.28 -18.86
CA ARG A 858 20.72 -21.36 -17.53
C ARG A 858 21.75 -22.46 -17.44
N PRO A 859 23.01 -22.18 -17.02
CA PRO A 859 24.04 -23.20 -16.88
C PRO A 859 23.57 -24.42 -16.07
N LEU A 860 22.95 -24.19 -14.91
CA LEU A 860 22.44 -25.27 -14.06
C LEU A 860 21.42 -26.18 -14.78
N TRP A 861 20.41 -25.60 -15.42
CA TRP A 861 19.34 -26.39 -16.09
C TRP A 861 19.80 -27.01 -17.41
N LEU A 862 20.75 -26.38 -18.10
CA LEU A 862 21.45 -26.98 -19.25
C LEU A 862 22.25 -28.21 -18.81
N ALA A 863 23.06 -28.10 -17.75
CA ALA A 863 23.85 -29.20 -17.22
C ALA A 863 22.98 -30.37 -16.71
N VAL A 864 21.91 -30.08 -15.95
CA VAL A 864 20.94 -31.10 -15.51
C VAL A 864 20.29 -31.80 -16.70
N ALA A 865 19.83 -31.06 -17.71
CA ALA A 865 19.23 -31.67 -18.91
C ALA A 865 20.24 -32.48 -19.73
N ALA A 866 21.51 -32.04 -19.82
CA ALA A 866 22.57 -32.76 -20.50
C ALA A 866 22.91 -34.09 -19.79
N GLY A 867 23.06 -34.09 -18.46
CA GLY A 867 23.29 -35.31 -17.68
C GLY A 867 22.12 -36.31 -17.80
N LEU A 868 20.88 -35.83 -17.77
CA LEU A 868 19.70 -36.66 -18.01
C LEU A 868 19.65 -37.20 -19.45
N CYS A 869 20.09 -36.43 -20.46
CA CYS A 869 20.29 -36.92 -21.83
C CYS A 869 21.32 -38.05 -21.87
N VAL A 870 22.51 -37.89 -21.28
CA VAL A 870 23.57 -38.91 -21.24
C VAL A 870 23.03 -40.23 -20.68
N ASN A 871 22.36 -40.18 -19.53
CA ASN A 871 21.84 -41.38 -18.87
C ASN A 871 20.70 -42.05 -19.67
N THR A 872 19.76 -41.25 -20.20
CA THR A 872 18.64 -41.78 -21.00
C THR A 872 19.13 -42.40 -22.30
N TYR A 873 20.06 -41.74 -23.01
CA TYR A 873 20.57 -42.22 -24.29
C TYR A 873 21.43 -43.47 -24.16
N ARG A 874 22.31 -43.56 -23.14
CA ARG A 874 23.08 -44.78 -22.83
C ARG A 874 22.14 -45.97 -22.58
N ARG A 875 21.11 -45.79 -21.74
CA ARG A 875 20.10 -46.83 -21.43
C ARG A 875 19.26 -47.27 -22.64
N ASN A 876 19.21 -46.46 -23.70
CA ASN A 876 18.53 -46.77 -24.97
C ASN A 876 19.51 -47.15 -26.11
N GLY A 877 20.80 -47.39 -25.82
CA GLY A 877 21.81 -47.76 -26.81
C GLY A 877 22.27 -46.64 -27.76
N LEU A 878 21.79 -45.41 -27.58
CA LEU A 878 22.09 -44.25 -28.44
C LEU A 878 23.41 -43.58 -28.05
N MET A 879 24.52 -44.33 -28.17
CA MET A 879 25.83 -43.93 -27.64
C MET A 879 26.37 -42.63 -28.26
N ASP A 880 26.16 -42.38 -29.55
CA ASP A 880 26.57 -41.12 -30.20
C ASP A 880 25.82 -39.90 -29.66
N GLU A 881 24.53 -40.04 -29.38
CA GLU A 881 23.71 -38.98 -28.78
C GLU A 881 24.11 -38.75 -27.31
N ALA A 882 24.49 -39.81 -26.58
CA ALA A 882 25.09 -39.68 -25.26
C ALA A 882 26.46 -38.97 -25.32
N ALA A 883 27.30 -39.24 -26.32
CA ALA A 883 28.59 -38.58 -26.51
C ALA A 883 28.46 -37.11 -26.98
N LYS A 884 27.36 -36.73 -27.63
CA LYS A 884 26.99 -35.32 -27.87
C LYS A 884 26.56 -34.65 -26.57
N ALA A 885 25.63 -35.26 -25.84
CA ALA A 885 25.13 -34.72 -24.57
C ALA A 885 26.23 -34.58 -23.49
N ALA A 886 27.20 -35.48 -23.44
CA ALA A 886 28.34 -35.38 -22.53
C ALA A 886 29.23 -34.17 -22.85
N ARG A 887 29.49 -33.88 -24.14
CA ARG A 887 30.21 -32.66 -24.55
C ARG A 887 29.43 -31.39 -24.23
N GLU A 888 28.10 -31.41 -24.35
CA GLU A 888 27.24 -30.30 -23.93
C GLU A 888 27.29 -30.05 -22.41
N PHE A 889 27.43 -31.09 -21.60
CA PHE A 889 27.65 -30.96 -20.15
C PHE A 889 29.00 -30.30 -19.84
N GLU A 890 30.11 -30.81 -20.39
CA GLU A 890 31.45 -30.26 -20.12
C GLU A 890 31.64 -28.82 -20.66
N LEU A 891 30.93 -28.42 -21.73
CA LEU A 891 30.92 -27.02 -22.20
C LEU A 891 30.24 -26.05 -21.23
N VAL A 892 29.32 -26.54 -20.41
CA VAL A 892 28.54 -25.73 -19.45
C VAL A 892 29.13 -25.82 -18.04
N ARG A 893 29.81 -26.93 -17.70
CA ARG A 893 30.41 -27.20 -16.39
C ARG A 893 31.23 -26.03 -15.81
N PRO A 894 32.11 -25.31 -16.54
CA PRO A 894 32.87 -24.18 -15.98
C PRO A 894 32.02 -22.99 -15.50
N GLN A 895 30.75 -22.93 -15.87
CA GLN A 895 29.82 -21.85 -15.49
C GLN A 895 29.01 -22.19 -14.21
N LEU A 896 29.18 -23.40 -13.66
CA LEU A 896 28.48 -23.87 -12.46
C LEU A 896 29.12 -23.31 -11.16
N PRO A 897 28.39 -23.34 -10.02
CA PRO A 897 28.99 -23.14 -8.69
C PRO A 897 30.12 -24.15 -8.43
N LEU A 898 31.14 -23.76 -7.64
CA LEU A 898 32.34 -24.59 -7.42
C LEU A 898 32.01 -25.96 -6.81
N ALA A 899 31.09 -26.00 -5.84
CA ALA A 899 30.56 -27.23 -5.26
C ALA A 899 29.85 -28.17 -6.28
N LEU A 900 29.63 -27.74 -7.53
CA LEU A 900 29.08 -28.53 -8.63
C LEU A 900 30.06 -28.70 -9.81
N THR A 901 31.26 -28.11 -9.78
CA THR A 901 32.29 -28.36 -10.79
C THR A 901 33.15 -29.59 -10.47
N GLY A 902 33.28 -29.95 -9.19
CA GLY A 902 34.11 -31.06 -8.73
C GLY A 902 35.61 -30.76 -8.85
N GLY A 903 36.01 -29.50 -8.64
CA GLY A 903 37.32 -29.20 -8.08
C GLY A 903 37.23 -29.29 -6.56
N ASP A 904 38.34 -29.62 -5.90
CA ASP A 904 38.38 -30.03 -4.50
C ASP A 904 37.82 -28.96 -3.53
N ASP A 905 37.28 -29.43 -2.40
CA ASP A 905 37.06 -28.57 -1.25
C ASP A 905 38.42 -28.02 -0.80
N VAL A 906 38.71 -26.76 -1.13
CA VAL A 906 39.83 -26.04 -0.54
C VAL A 906 39.43 -25.76 0.91
N ASP A 907 39.99 -26.57 1.82
CA ASP A 907 39.60 -26.64 3.21
C ASP A 907 39.46 -25.25 3.85
N ALA A 908 38.29 -25.00 4.43
CA ALA A 908 38.04 -23.82 5.27
C ALA A 908 38.52 -24.05 6.71
N GLU A 909 39.67 -24.71 6.87
CA GLU A 909 40.44 -24.67 8.11
C GLU A 909 41.23 -23.35 8.17
N GLY A 910 41.40 -22.81 9.37
CA GLY A 910 41.87 -21.43 9.53
C GLY A 910 43.35 -21.26 9.18
N GLU A 911 43.67 -20.20 8.45
CA GLU A 911 44.94 -19.50 8.67
C GLU A 911 44.88 -18.89 10.08
N ASP A 912 45.34 -19.65 11.08
CA ASP A 912 45.64 -19.11 12.40
C ASP A 912 46.76 -18.07 12.26
N ASP A 913 46.39 -16.79 12.37
CA ASP A 913 47.29 -15.63 12.25
C ASP A 913 48.19 -15.55 13.49
N ASP A 914 49.23 -16.40 13.48
CA ASP A 914 50.25 -16.54 14.53
C ASP A 914 51.15 -15.30 14.53
N GLY A 915 50.60 -14.20 15.04
CA GLY A 915 51.16 -12.86 14.98
C GLY A 915 52.45 -12.70 15.79
N ASP A 916 53.58 -13.04 15.19
CA ASP A 916 54.93 -12.95 15.75
C ASP A 916 55.34 -11.49 16.07
N VAL A 917 55.00 -11.02 17.27
CA VAL A 917 55.20 -9.63 17.73
C VAL A 917 56.69 -9.31 17.93
N LYS A 918 57.37 -8.92 16.85
CA LYS A 918 58.74 -8.41 16.90
C LYS A 918 58.80 -6.98 17.44
N VAL A 919 59.05 -6.88 18.75
CA VAL A 919 59.45 -5.65 19.44
C VAL A 919 60.92 -5.31 19.14
N ALA A 920 61.18 -4.19 18.46
CA ALA A 920 62.39 -3.36 18.58
C ALA A 920 62.35 -2.15 17.62
N GLY A 921 62.91 -1.01 18.02
CA GLY A 921 63.22 0.14 17.15
C GLY A 921 62.61 1.46 17.59
#